data_AF-D6TTT3-F1
#
_entry.id   AF-D6TTT3-F1
#
_cell.length_a   1.000
_cell.length_b   1.000
_cell.length_c   1.000
_cell.angle_alpha   90.00
_cell.angle_beta   90.00
_cell.angle_gamma   90.00
#
_symmetry.space_group_name_H-M   'P 1'
#
loop_
_entity.id
_entity.type
_entity.pdbx_description
1 polymer ?
#
loop_
_entity_poly.entity_id
_entity_poly.type
_entity_poly.pdbx_seq_one_letter_code
_entity_poly.pdbx_strand_id
1 'polypeptide(L)'
;MAPKIVIAHAAQDEPLVTRIEEKLHQSGFNQVIKDVVNGENQQDGSHMDETEIILLAMCPELLSSSYSRSVNMNSALERHKEGRGKIFLVLMRPVKGLDQRFASLPVLADHASLQKDQESALQALIPAMLAHSTQPWDPTKIHEDKGGTSNASPPFFTRILTGVDDFLLAHPRFIIALAIFIGLLVGILLEPSVNPSLQSLTQLGDPRWANWLQILGVMLPILIPSFVGFLLTKSKRLSYEIIEDVGLLNNQKDRGENDIKLMVNGRQENKARVMMVRLKNTGDEDIKRDDYESSIRFQFAPKSLIRCSIHDVAPPDKFPPEQLRSFIKLDKKNQEFVEIVKLPLKRRELVNLKIVTREKAGLKVFGSMNDGKITPMRNAQRISLVRTWFLALFICLLPGLVMPTVTSIIYGTPLSQCVSGTINIDSSTAFNDTMKGLVSSYQRTCLFAHINQESKASLNSLSDLKSGAVQIASSEVTPQEAGPPYSSYTGLQEHRVAVIVFTMFINKKVTGIHSLTQQQIVKIYNGTYKKWGDVGGQPANLPIVTVGRSDESGTRHAFINFVMKGQKMNEPAQTYSSTQTVLERVGKQDGAIGYADLGTTNEKQYASTIVTIEIDNQAPTLDQVASNAYPFWAIERVYTRSNPDQLTIAFVNYIKDNLRTDGTFFSLDSIQKDVLATHL
;
A
#
# COMPACT_ATOMS: atom_id res chain seq x y z
N MET A 1 -27.55 0.34 -22.62
CA MET A 1 -26.56 0.63 -23.69
C MET A 1 -25.54 -0.50 -23.68
N ALA A 2 -25.00 -0.88 -24.83
CA ALA A 2 -23.89 -1.85 -24.85
C ALA A 2 -22.64 -1.15 -24.27
N PRO A 3 -21.82 -1.82 -23.44
CA PRO A 3 -20.68 -1.20 -22.80
C PRO A 3 -19.63 -0.79 -23.84
N LYS A 4 -19.08 0.42 -23.71
CA LYS A 4 -17.98 0.92 -24.54
C LYS A 4 -16.68 0.30 -24.04
N ILE A 5 -16.00 -0.45 -24.92
CA ILE A 5 -14.77 -1.20 -24.61
C ILE A 5 -13.58 -0.49 -25.25
N VAL A 6 -12.51 -0.27 -24.49
CA VAL A 6 -11.21 0.14 -25.04
C VAL A 6 -10.22 -1.00 -24.94
N ILE A 7 -9.50 -1.29 -26.03
CA ILE A 7 -8.37 -2.21 -26.05
C ILE A 7 -7.11 -1.40 -26.26
N ALA A 8 -6.29 -1.30 -25.20
CA ALA A 8 -5.01 -0.62 -25.26
C ALA A 8 -3.89 -1.62 -25.52
N HIS A 9 -3.12 -1.40 -26.58
CA HIS A 9 -2.10 -2.35 -27.03
C HIS A 9 -0.92 -1.68 -27.74
N ALA A 10 0.21 -2.38 -27.82
CA ALA A 10 1.33 -1.93 -28.65
C ALA A 10 1.06 -2.21 -30.15
N ALA A 11 1.60 -1.36 -31.02
CA ALA A 11 1.47 -1.45 -32.49
C ALA A 11 1.71 -2.87 -33.06
N GLN A 12 2.74 -3.51 -32.54
CA GLN A 12 3.19 -4.85 -32.93
C GLN A 12 2.19 -5.98 -32.60
N ASP A 13 1.21 -5.72 -31.74
CA ASP A 13 0.21 -6.71 -31.30
C ASP A 13 -1.16 -6.53 -31.99
N GLU A 14 -1.26 -5.59 -32.95
CA GLU A 14 -2.47 -5.31 -33.76
C GLU A 14 -3.12 -6.56 -34.39
N PRO A 15 -2.38 -7.53 -34.96
CA PRO A 15 -3.00 -8.72 -35.58
C PRO A 15 -3.79 -9.58 -34.58
N LEU A 16 -3.37 -9.63 -33.32
CA LEU A 16 -4.05 -10.42 -32.29
C LEU A 16 -5.21 -9.65 -31.66
N VAL A 17 -5.06 -8.33 -31.53
CA VAL A 17 -6.12 -7.42 -31.08
C VAL A 17 -7.29 -7.39 -32.06
N THR A 18 -7.01 -7.40 -33.37
CA THR A 18 -8.06 -7.49 -34.40
C THR A 18 -8.91 -8.75 -34.25
N ARG A 19 -8.30 -9.90 -33.87
CA ARG A 19 -9.03 -11.15 -33.60
C ARG A 19 -9.85 -11.09 -32.31
N ILE A 20 -9.40 -10.34 -31.29
CA ILE A 20 -10.17 -10.08 -30.07
C ILE A 20 -11.40 -9.24 -30.41
N GLU A 21 -11.22 -8.17 -31.18
CA GLU A 21 -12.29 -7.28 -31.66
C GLU A 21 -13.37 -8.05 -32.44
N GLU A 22 -12.98 -8.89 -33.41
CA GLU A 22 -13.90 -9.74 -34.17
C GLU A 22 -14.77 -10.64 -33.28
N LYS A 23 -14.18 -11.25 -32.23
CA LYS A 23 -14.92 -12.08 -31.28
C LYS A 23 -15.84 -11.29 -30.36
N LEU A 24 -15.45 -10.08 -29.96
CA LEU A 24 -16.29 -9.18 -29.18
C LEU A 24 -17.51 -8.75 -30.00
N HIS A 25 -17.33 -8.41 -31.28
CA HIS A 25 -18.42 -8.13 -32.21
C HIS A 25 -19.36 -9.33 -32.38
N GLN A 26 -18.82 -10.54 -32.59
CA GLN A 26 -19.62 -11.77 -32.68
C GLN A 26 -20.42 -12.07 -31.40
N SER A 27 -19.97 -11.55 -30.25
CA SER A 27 -20.60 -11.73 -28.93
C SER A 27 -21.52 -10.57 -28.53
N GLY A 28 -21.78 -9.61 -29.43
CA GLY A 28 -22.72 -8.51 -29.22
C GLY A 28 -22.12 -7.22 -28.64
N PHE A 29 -20.81 -7.14 -28.46
CA PHE A 29 -20.12 -5.94 -27.98
C PHE A 29 -19.70 -5.05 -29.15
N ASN A 30 -20.62 -4.25 -29.70
CA ASN A 30 -20.41 -3.52 -30.96
C ASN A 30 -19.71 -2.14 -30.81
N GLN A 31 -19.28 -1.76 -29.60
CA GLN A 31 -18.59 -0.50 -29.33
C GLN A 31 -17.16 -0.75 -28.82
N VAL A 32 -16.28 -1.24 -29.69
CA VAL A 32 -14.87 -1.49 -29.38
C VAL A 32 -14.01 -0.37 -29.98
N ILE A 33 -13.13 0.20 -29.17
CA ILE A 33 -12.15 1.22 -29.58
C ILE A 33 -10.76 0.63 -29.36
N LYS A 34 -9.91 0.66 -30.39
CA LYS A 34 -8.50 0.26 -30.28
C LYS A 34 -7.65 1.50 -30.03
N ASP A 35 -6.84 1.43 -28.98
CA ASP A 35 -5.91 2.49 -28.61
C ASP A 35 -4.48 1.99 -28.80
N VAL A 36 -3.87 2.44 -29.90
CA VAL A 36 -2.59 1.92 -30.40
C VAL A 36 -1.44 2.74 -29.81
N VAL A 37 -0.56 2.08 -29.07
CA VAL A 37 0.63 2.69 -28.49
C VAL A 37 1.80 2.59 -29.47
N ASN A 38 2.13 3.72 -30.11
CA ASN A 38 3.15 3.88 -31.15
C ASN A 38 4.32 4.78 -30.68
N GLY A 39 5.23 4.28 -29.84
CA GLY A 39 6.40 5.07 -29.42
C GLY A 39 6.02 6.48 -28.90
N GLU A 40 6.90 7.46 -29.05
CA GLU A 40 6.73 8.84 -28.52
C GLU A 40 5.62 9.69 -29.18
N ASN A 41 4.88 9.18 -30.18
CA ASN A 41 3.78 9.92 -30.81
C ASN A 41 2.41 9.40 -30.33
N GLN A 42 1.75 10.22 -29.51
CA GLN A 42 0.43 9.99 -28.93
C GLN A 42 -0.68 10.00 -29.98
N GLN A 43 -1.43 8.89 -30.08
CA GLN A 43 -2.88 9.03 -29.99
C GLN A 43 -3.23 8.93 -28.51
N ASP A 44 -3.89 9.99 -28.05
CA ASP A 44 -4.18 10.26 -26.66
C ASP A 44 -5.25 9.30 -26.15
N GLY A 45 -5.07 8.76 -24.94
CA GLY A 45 -6.00 7.85 -24.24
C GLY A 45 -7.32 8.53 -23.84
N SER A 46 -7.78 9.49 -24.64
CA SER A 46 -8.98 10.31 -24.55
C SER A 46 -10.26 9.51 -24.36
N HIS A 47 -10.27 8.22 -24.72
CA HIS A 47 -11.42 7.34 -24.56
C HIS A 47 -11.42 6.56 -23.24
N MET A 48 -10.35 6.59 -22.44
CA MET A 48 -10.26 5.84 -21.18
C MET A 48 -11.22 6.36 -20.10
N ASP A 49 -11.43 7.68 -20.03
CA ASP A 49 -12.29 8.28 -19.00
C ASP A 49 -13.79 8.06 -19.24
N GLU A 50 -14.19 7.73 -20.47
CA GLU A 50 -15.58 7.50 -20.85
C GLU A 50 -15.95 6.02 -20.99
N THR A 51 -14.99 5.11 -20.80
CA THR A 51 -15.20 3.67 -21.06
C THR A 51 -15.46 2.87 -19.81
N GLU A 52 -16.38 1.92 -19.92
CA GLU A 52 -16.82 1.07 -18.81
C GLU A 52 -15.87 -0.12 -18.62
N ILE A 53 -15.31 -0.62 -19.72
CA ILE A 53 -14.40 -1.76 -19.75
C ILE A 53 -13.14 -1.42 -20.54
N ILE A 54 -11.98 -1.67 -19.95
CA ILE A 54 -10.66 -1.49 -20.57
C ILE A 54 -9.93 -2.84 -20.56
N LEU A 55 -9.52 -3.29 -21.74
CA LEU A 55 -8.65 -4.44 -21.93
C LEU A 55 -7.21 -3.94 -22.14
N LEU A 56 -6.34 -4.23 -21.19
CA LEU A 56 -4.91 -3.91 -21.30
C LEU A 56 -4.17 -5.12 -21.86
N ALA A 57 -3.81 -5.04 -23.14
CA ALA A 57 -2.97 -6.03 -23.81
C ALA A 57 -1.51 -5.81 -23.37
N MET A 58 -1.14 -6.41 -22.24
CA MET A 58 0.08 -6.08 -21.54
C MET A 58 1.31 -6.74 -22.17
N CYS A 59 2.26 -5.91 -22.57
CA CYS A 59 3.58 -6.26 -23.09
C CYS A 59 4.66 -5.33 -22.48
N PRO A 60 5.95 -5.73 -22.51
CA PRO A 60 7.05 -4.92 -21.98
C PRO A 60 7.07 -3.48 -22.51
N GLU A 61 6.72 -3.30 -23.78
CA GLU A 61 6.69 -2.01 -24.47
C GLU A 61 5.58 -1.11 -23.92
N LEU A 62 4.37 -1.65 -23.74
CA LEU A 62 3.26 -0.94 -23.11
C LEU A 62 3.62 -0.50 -21.67
N LEU A 63 4.23 -1.38 -20.88
CA LEU A 63 4.68 -1.09 -19.51
C LEU A 63 5.80 -0.03 -19.44
N SER A 64 6.66 0.00 -20.45
CA SER A 64 7.75 0.99 -20.52
C SER A 64 7.31 2.33 -21.11
N SER A 65 6.17 2.36 -21.80
CA SER A 65 5.66 3.54 -22.50
C SER A 65 5.12 4.61 -21.55
N SER A 66 5.11 5.86 -22.02
CA SER A 66 4.44 6.99 -21.37
C SER A 66 2.94 6.75 -21.18
N TYR A 67 2.31 5.93 -22.02
CA TYR A 67 0.90 5.54 -21.92
C TYR A 67 0.56 4.87 -20.57
N SER A 68 1.42 3.95 -20.09
CA SER A 68 1.24 3.28 -18.79
C SER A 68 1.39 4.21 -17.56
N ARG A 69 1.90 5.42 -17.79
CA ARG A 69 2.09 6.48 -16.77
C ARG A 69 1.22 7.71 -17.05
N SER A 70 0.35 7.63 -18.06
CA SER A 70 -0.51 8.75 -18.44
C SER A 70 -1.54 9.06 -17.35
N VAL A 71 -2.00 10.31 -17.34
CA VAL A 71 -3.07 10.77 -16.44
C VAL A 71 -4.33 9.92 -16.63
N ASN A 72 -4.68 9.60 -17.87
CA ASN A 72 -5.87 8.83 -18.23
C ASN A 72 -5.77 7.37 -17.74
N MET A 73 -4.58 6.76 -17.79
CA MET A 73 -4.34 5.43 -17.22
C MET A 73 -4.51 5.44 -15.69
N ASN A 74 -3.98 6.45 -15.00
CA ASN A 74 -4.11 6.55 -13.55
C ASN A 74 -5.57 6.80 -13.13
N SER A 75 -6.28 7.66 -13.86
CA SER A 75 -7.73 7.89 -13.70
C SER A 75 -8.52 6.59 -13.86
N ALA A 76 -8.22 5.81 -14.90
CA ALA A 76 -8.85 4.51 -15.15
C ALA A 76 -8.58 3.50 -14.01
N LEU A 77 -7.35 3.45 -13.47
CA LEU A 77 -6.98 2.57 -12.36
C LEU A 77 -7.73 2.93 -11.07
N GLU A 78 -7.90 4.21 -10.76
CA GLU A 78 -8.69 4.66 -9.61
C GLU A 78 -10.18 4.33 -9.80
N ARG A 79 -10.72 4.55 -11.00
CA ARG A 79 -12.10 4.11 -11.32
C ARG A 79 -12.29 2.60 -11.16
N HIS A 80 -11.27 1.80 -11.46
CA HIS A 80 -11.31 0.36 -11.22
C HIS A 80 -11.41 0.00 -9.74
N LYS A 81 -10.60 0.66 -8.88
CA LYS A 81 -10.62 0.45 -7.43
C LYS A 81 -11.96 0.85 -6.81
N GLU A 82 -12.54 1.93 -7.30
CA GLU A 82 -13.83 2.44 -6.84
C GLU A 82 -15.04 1.72 -7.46
N GLY A 83 -14.80 0.76 -8.37
CA GLY A 83 -15.86 0.02 -9.06
C GLY A 83 -16.64 0.84 -10.11
N ARG A 84 -16.14 2.03 -10.48
CA ARG A 84 -16.71 2.95 -11.50
C ARG A 84 -16.19 2.69 -12.93
N GLY A 85 -15.47 1.59 -13.11
CA GLY A 85 -14.93 1.09 -14.38
C GLY A 85 -14.23 -0.25 -14.14
N LYS A 86 -13.97 -1.03 -15.18
CA LYS A 86 -13.25 -2.30 -15.05
C LYS A 86 -12.07 -2.40 -16.01
N ILE A 87 -10.92 -2.77 -15.46
CA ILE A 87 -9.70 -3.00 -16.22
C ILE A 87 -9.35 -4.47 -16.08
N PHE A 88 -9.04 -5.10 -17.21
CA PHE A 88 -8.59 -6.47 -17.27
C PHE A 88 -7.23 -6.57 -17.96
N LEU A 89 -6.35 -7.39 -17.41
CA LEU A 89 -5.05 -7.67 -18.00
C LEU A 89 -5.13 -8.86 -18.94
N VAL A 90 -4.60 -8.68 -20.15
CA VAL A 90 -4.38 -9.73 -21.14
C VAL A 90 -2.89 -9.79 -21.38
N LEU A 91 -2.18 -10.77 -20.80
CA LEU A 91 -0.71 -10.85 -20.94
C LEU A 91 -0.38 -11.46 -22.30
N MET A 92 0.01 -10.61 -23.25
CA MET A 92 0.30 -11.00 -24.62
C MET A 92 1.71 -11.57 -24.78
N ARG A 93 2.63 -11.22 -23.87
CA ARG A 93 4.04 -11.62 -23.83
C ARG A 93 4.50 -11.83 -22.38
N PRO A 94 5.58 -12.58 -22.11
CA PRO A 94 6.13 -12.69 -20.77
C PRO A 94 6.62 -11.32 -20.28
N VAL A 95 6.09 -10.88 -19.14
CA VAL A 95 6.49 -9.64 -18.49
C VAL A 95 7.29 -9.98 -17.23
N LYS A 96 8.54 -9.49 -17.13
CA LYS A 96 9.34 -9.62 -15.91
C LYS A 96 8.98 -8.49 -14.94
N GLY A 97 8.27 -8.83 -13.87
CA GLY A 97 7.88 -7.90 -12.82
C GLY A 97 6.74 -7.01 -13.27
N LEU A 98 5.51 -7.40 -12.94
CA LEU A 98 4.37 -6.52 -13.10
C LEU A 98 4.49 -5.40 -12.05
N ASP A 99 4.39 -4.15 -12.49
CA ASP A 99 4.30 -3.00 -11.59
C ASP A 99 3.17 -3.25 -10.57
N GLN A 100 3.37 -2.91 -9.29
CA GLN A 100 2.36 -3.06 -8.25
C GLN A 100 1.04 -2.38 -8.62
N ARG A 101 1.09 -1.32 -9.43
CA ARG A 101 -0.09 -0.61 -9.96
C ARG A 101 -1.03 -1.51 -10.76
N PHE A 102 -0.50 -2.53 -11.44
CA PHE A 102 -1.28 -3.47 -12.24
C PHE A 102 -1.43 -4.84 -11.55
N ALA A 103 -0.68 -5.11 -10.47
CA ALA A 103 -0.66 -6.39 -9.77
C ALA A 103 -1.99 -6.80 -9.14
N SER A 104 -2.84 -5.83 -8.79
CA SER A 104 -4.17 -6.09 -8.24
C SER A 104 -5.26 -6.29 -9.30
N LEU A 105 -4.93 -6.14 -10.58
CA LEU A 105 -5.92 -6.25 -11.67
C LEU A 105 -6.19 -7.72 -12.01
N PRO A 106 -7.44 -8.07 -12.38
CA PRO A 106 -7.77 -9.41 -12.85
C PRO A 106 -7.06 -9.73 -14.16
N VAL A 107 -6.27 -10.81 -14.15
CA VAL A 107 -5.61 -11.35 -15.35
C VAL A 107 -6.54 -12.35 -16.02
N LEU A 108 -6.96 -12.05 -17.25
CA LEU A 108 -7.91 -12.88 -18.00
C LEU A 108 -7.23 -13.96 -18.86
N ALA A 109 -6.00 -13.70 -19.31
CA ALA A 109 -5.21 -14.66 -20.08
C ALA A 109 -3.72 -14.41 -19.88
N ASP A 110 -2.95 -15.50 -19.78
CA ASP A 110 -1.49 -15.45 -19.77
C ASP A 110 -0.88 -15.92 -21.11
N HIS A 111 0.38 -15.55 -21.35
CA HIS A 111 1.11 -15.89 -22.57
C HIS A 111 1.16 -17.40 -22.84
N ALA A 112 1.25 -18.23 -21.80
CA ALA A 112 1.30 -19.69 -21.94
C ALA A 112 -0.05 -20.26 -22.41
N SER A 113 -1.15 -19.70 -21.92
CA SER A 113 -2.52 -20.06 -22.30
C SER A 113 -2.83 -19.62 -23.73
N LEU A 114 -2.40 -18.40 -24.10
CA LEU A 114 -2.54 -17.86 -25.45
C LEU A 114 -1.68 -18.59 -26.49
N GLN A 115 -0.55 -19.21 -26.14
CA GLN A 115 0.26 -19.97 -27.10
C GLN A 115 -0.23 -21.41 -27.31
N LYS A 116 -0.89 -22.01 -26.32
CA LYS A 116 -1.25 -23.43 -26.33
C LYS A 116 -2.65 -23.69 -26.90
N ASP A 117 -3.60 -22.77 -26.65
CA ASP A 117 -4.98 -22.84 -27.15
C ASP A 117 -5.60 -21.42 -27.24
N GLN A 118 -5.25 -20.70 -28.32
CA GLN A 118 -5.75 -19.34 -28.58
C GLN A 118 -7.29 -19.25 -28.57
N GLU A 119 -7.97 -20.26 -29.09
CA GLU A 119 -9.42 -20.25 -29.24
C GLU A 119 -10.12 -20.37 -27.89
N SER A 120 -9.68 -21.27 -27.01
CA SER A 120 -10.22 -21.41 -25.65
C SER A 120 -9.91 -20.22 -24.75
N ALA A 121 -8.72 -19.61 -24.87
CA ALA A 121 -8.36 -18.41 -24.12
C ALA A 121 -9.24 -17.20 -24.49
N LEU A 122 -9.51 -17.03 -25.78
CA LEU A 122 -10.44 -16.00 -26.28
C LEU A 122 -11.91 -16.30 -25.90
N GLN A 123 -12.32 -17.56 -25.86
CA GLN A 123 -13.65 -17.98 -25.40
C GLN A 123 -13.86 -17.73 -23.90
N ALA A 124 -12.80 -17.80 -23.08
CA ALA A 124 -12.86 -17.51 -21.64
C ALA A 124 -12.98 -16.00 -21.32
N LEU A 125 -12.58 -15.14 -22.25
CA LEU A 125 -12.63 -13.68 -22.11
C LEU A 125 -14.08 -13.16 -22.02
N ILE A 126 -14.99 -13.75 -22.80
CA ILE A 126 -16.39 -13.30 -22.92
C ILE A 126 -17.21 -13.58 -21.65
N PRO A 127 -17.21 -14.79 -21.04
CA PRO A 127 -17.88 -15.05 -19.77
C PRO A 127 -17.33 -14.20 -18.62
N ALA A 128 -16.01 -13.92 -18.60
CA ALA A 128 -15.41 -13.06 -17.58
C ALA A 128 -15.90 -11.61 -17.67
N MET A 129 -16.08 -11.10 -18.90
CA MET A 129 -16.67 -9.78 -19.14
C MET A 129 -18.18 -9.76 -18.84
N LEU A 130 -18.92 -10.79 -19.26
CA LEU A 130 -20.36 -10.89 -19.06
C LEU A 130 -20.76 -11.07 -17.59
N ALA A 131 -20.01 -11.86 -16.83
CA ALA A 131 -20.22 -12.07 -15.39
C ALA A 131 -20.11 -10.76 -14.56
N HIS A 132 -19.54 -9.71 -15.14
CA HIS A 132 -19.35 -8.42 -14.49
C HIS A 132 -20.19 -7.28 -15.10
N SER A 133 -20.77 -7.46 -16.30
CA SER A 133 -21.63 -6.45 -16.94
C SER A 133 -23.08 -6.40 -16.42
N THR A 134 -23.47 -7.32 -15.52
CA THR A 134 -24.84 -7.44 -15.01
C THR A 134 -25.17 -6.52 -13.82
N GLN A 135 -24.36 -5.50 -13.52
CA GLN A 135 -24.71 -4.48 -12.53
C GLN A 135 -24.87 -3.11 -13.21
N PRO A 136 -26.06 -2.48 -13.15
CA PRO A 136 -26.32 -1.20 -13.83
C PRO A 136 -25.58 -0.04 -13.17
N TRP A 137 -25.03 0.84 -14.01
CA TRP A 137 -24.41 2.12 -13.66
C TRP A 137 -25.48 3.15 -13.25
N ASP A 138 -25.37 3.69 -12.02
CA ASP A 138 -26.24 4.77 -11.51
C ASP A 138 -25.39 6.02 -11.22
N PRO A 139 -25.50 7.08 -12.05
CA PRO A 139 -24.73 8.31 -11.89
C PRO A 139 -25.18 9.21 -10.73
N THR A 140 -26.21 8.84 -9.95
CA THR A 140 -26.77 9.70 -8.90
C THR A 140 -26.16 9.51 -7.50
N LYS A 141 -25.21 8.58 -7.30
CA LYS A 141 -24.53 8.36 -6.00
C LYS A 141 -23.38 9.33 -5.68
N ILE A 142 -23.48 10.58 -6.12
CA ILE A 142 -22.68 11.68 -5.58
C ILE A 142 -23.58 12.35 -4.54
N HIS A 143 -23.24 12.18 -3.26
CA HIS A 143 -24.01 12.55 -2.06
C HIS A 143 -24.98 11.48 -1.54
N GLU A 144 -24.49 10.62 -0.65
CA GLU A 144 -25.02 10.50 0.72
C GLU A 144 -24.27 9.39 1.48
N ASP A 145 -23.70 9.80 2.61
CA ASP A 145 -23.28 8.91 3.68
C ASP A 145 -24.55 8.41 4.40
N LYS A 146 -24.81 7.10 4.37
CA LYS A 146 -25.33 6.27 5.48
C LYS A 146 -25.75 4.85 5.04
N GLY A 147 -25.18 3.88 5.76
CA GLY A 147 -25.75 2.63 6.25
C GLY A 147 -26.79 1.86 5.43
N GLY A 148 -26.49 0.60 5.10
CA GLY A 148 -27.51 -0.39 4.74
C GLY A 148 -26.98 -1.62 4.01
N THR A 149 -26.97 -2.73 4.71
CA THR A 149 -26.56 -4.09 4.31
C THR A 149 -27.28 -4.65 3.09
N SER A 150 -26.59 -5.40 2.22
CA SER A 150 -27.21 -6.48 1.44
C SER A 150 -26.24 -7.63 1.15
N ASN A 151 -26.83 -8.82 1.02
CA ASN A 151 -26.25 -10.14 1.20
C ASN A 151 -25.31 -10.58 0.07
N ALA A 152 -24.07 -10.90 0.43
CA ALA A 152 -23.22 -11.84 -0.29
C ALA A 152 -22.49 -12.71 0.74
N SER A 153 -22.43 -14.02 0.50
CA SER A 153 -21.78 -15.02 1.35
C SER A 153 -20.41 -14.54 1.83
N PRO A 154 -20.13 -14.51 3.13
CA PRO A 154 -19.05 -13.68 3.61
C PRO A 154 -17.70 -14.42 3.49
N PRO A 155 -16.59 -13.70 3.26
CA PRO A 155 -15.26 -14.28 3.19
C PRO A 155 -14.87 -14.88 4.55
N PHE A 156 -13.89 -15.79 4.54
CA PHE A 156 -13.40 -16.58 5.66
C PHE A 156 -13.22 -15.83 7.00
N PHE A 157 -12.99 -14.51 6.97
CA PHE A 157 -12.87 -13.63 8.14
C PHE A 157 -14.18 -13.38 8.91
N THR A 158 -15.34 -13.37 8.25
CA THR A 158 -16.61 -13.03 8.90
C THR A 158 -17.19 -14.21 9.69
N ARG A 159 -16.72 -15.44 9.41
CA ARG A 159 -16.98 -16.64 10.22
C ARG A 159 -16.26 -16.60 11.58
N ILE A 160 -15.22 -15.79 11.70
CA ILE A 160 -14.51 -15.55 12.96
C ILE A 160 -15.26 -14.52 13.80
N LEU A 161 -15.85 -13.49 13.19
CA LEU A 161 -16.60 -12.45 13.89
C LEU A 161 -17.97 -12.94 14.40
N THR A 162 -18.72 -13.74 13.63
CA THR A 162 -19.99 -14.31 14.11
C THR A 162 -19.80 -15.35 15.22
N GLY A 163 -18.68 -16.07 15.21
CA GLY A 163 -18.28 -16.94 16.33
C GLY A 163 -17.80 -16.18 17.58
N VAL A 164 -17.33 -14.95 17.39
CA VAL A 164 -17.00 -14.03 18.49
C VAL A 164 -18.29 -13.45 19.10
N ASP A 165 -19.31 -13.13 18.31
CA ASP A 165 -20.59 -12.61 18.83
C ASP A 165 -21.33 -13.63 19.71
N ASP A 166 -21.43 -14.91 19.28
CA ASP A 166 -22.01 -15.98 20.09
C ASP A 166 -21.19 -16.28 21.36
N PHE A 167 -19.86 -16.10 21.30
CA PHE A 167 -18.96 -16.26 22.45
C PHE A 167 -19.04 -15.09 23.44
N LEU A 168 -19.19 -13.86 22.95
CA LEU A 168 -19.35 -12.65 23.75
C LEU A 168 -20.71 -12.66 24.46
N LEU A 169 -21.79 -13.08 23.80
CA LEU A 169 -23.13 -13.24 24.38
C LEU A 169 -23.19 -14.31 25.47
N ALA A 170 -22.39 -15.38 25.35
CA ALA A 170 -22.29 -16.44 26.37
C ALA A 170 -21.45 -16.05 27.61
N HIS A 171 -20.67 -14.96 27.54
CA HIS A 171 -19.73 -14.55 28.57
C HIS A 171 -19.79 -13.03 28.85
N PRO A 172 -20.87 -12.51 29.46
CA PRO A 172 -21.08 -11.07 29.68
C PRO A 172 -19.99 -10.39 30.52
N ARG A 173 -19.27 -11.16 31.35
CA ARG A 173 -18.12 -10.66 32.12
C ARG A 173 -16.88 -10.37 31.25
N PHE A 174 -16.77 -11.02 30.09
CA PHE A 174 -15.71 -10.79 29.12
C PHE A 174 -15.94 -9.49 28.33
N ILE A 175 -17.20 -9.16 28.02
CA ILE A 175 -17.58 -7.89 27.40
C ILE A 175 -17.23 -6.71 28.32
N ILE A 176 -17.52 -6.81 29.62
CA ILE A 176 -17.20 -5.76 30.59
C ILE A 176 -15.69 -5.54 30.69
N ALA A 177 -14.90 -6.62 30.71
CA ALA A 177 -13.44 -6.52 30.71
C ALA A 177 -12.88 -5.92 29.41
N LEU A 178 -13.46 -6.27 28.25
CA LEU A 178 -13.09 -5.73 26.94
C LEU A 178 -13.48 -4.25 26.80
N ALA A 179 -14.62 -3.84 27.35
CA ALA A 179 -15.06 -2.44 27.37
C ALA A 179 -14.19 -1.57 28.28
N ILE A 180 -13.80 -2.08 29.46
CA ILE A 180 -12.83 -1.41 30.34
C ILE A 180 -11.46 -1.31 29.65
N PHE A 181 -11.05 -2.35 28.92
CA PHE A 181 -9.82 -2.36 28.13
C PHE A 181 -9.83 -1.33 26.99
N ILE A 182 -10.92 -1.24 26.20
CA ILE A 182 -11.07 -0.23 25.14
C ILE A 182 -11.13 1.18 25.76
N GLY A 183 -11.81 1.36 26.90
CA GLY A 183 -11.85 2.64 27.60
C GLY A 183 -10.47 3.10 28.10
N LEU A 184 -9.65 2.19 28.63
CA LEU A 184 -8.27 2.47 29.02
C LEU A 184 -7.36 2.70 27.80
N LEU A 185 -7.55 1.97 26.71
CA LEU A 185 -6.78 2.13 25.47
C LEU A 185 -7.09 3.46 24.78
N VAL A 186 -8.37 3.86 24.72
CA VAL A 186 -8.82 5.16 24.20
C VAL A 186 -8.33 6.29 25.10
N GLY A 187 -8.30 6.10 26.43
CA GLY A 187 -7.72 7.06 27.37
C GLY A 187 -6.19 7.23 27.24
N ILE A 188 -5.49 6.27 26.64
CA ILE A 188 -4.03 6.31 26.38
C ILE A 188 -3.72 6.78 24.95
N LEU A 189 -4.57 6.46 23.97
CA LEU A 189 -4.43 6.83 22.55
C LEU A 189 -4.95 8.23 22.21
N LEU A 190 -5.80 8.82 23.05
CA LEU A 190 -6.12 10.25 22.96
C LEU A 190 -4.89 11.03 23.47
N GLU A 191 -4.10 11.51 22.52
CA GLU A 191 -2.89 12.31 22.70
C GLU A 191 -3.02 13.50 23.68
N PRO A 192 -1.87 14.01 24.20
CA PRO A 192 -1.78 15.09 25.19
C PRO A 192 -2.06 16.48 24.59
N SER A 193 -3.23 16.68 23.99
CA SER A 193 -3.68 18.01 23.55
C SER A 193 -4.57 18.72 24.58
N VAL A 194 -4.91 18.06 25.71
CA VAL A 194 -5.94 18.55 26.65
C VAL A 194 -5.41 18.89 28.05
N ASN A 195 -4.14 18.62 28.38
CA ASN A 195 -3.64 18.91 29.73
C ASN A 195 -2.23 19.56 29.78
N PRO A 196 -2.12 20.89 29.95
CA PRO A 196 -0.84 21.61 29.95
C PRO A 196 0.07 21.24 31.14
N SER A 197 -0.41 20.54 32.17
CA SER A 197 0.41 20.09 33.29
C SER A 197 1.25 18.83 33.03
N LEU A 198 1.04 18.14 31.90
CA LEU A 198 1.80 16.93 31.52
C LEU A 198 2.98 17.20 30.57
N GLN A 199 3.05 18.39 29.95
CA GLN A 199 4.19 18.81 29.13
C GLN A 199 5.48 19.04 29.95
N SER A 200 5.36 19.25 31.26
CA SER A 200 6.51 19.39 32.16
C SER A 200 7.19 18.05 32.48
N LEU A 201 6.47 16.93 32.38
CA LEU A 201 7.00 15.59 32.67
C LEU A 201 7.78 14.98 31.50
N THR A 202 7.48 15.39 30.26
CA THR A 202 8.24 14.97 29.07
C THR A 202 9.54 15.75 28.86
N GLN A 203 9.72 16.88 29.56
CA GLN A 203 10.99 17.63 29.60
C GLN A 203 12.03 17.05 30.58
N LEU A 204 11.67 16.06 31.40
CA LEU A 204 12.64 15.32 32.23
C LEU A 204 13.33 14.24 31.35
N GLY A 205 14.40 14.69 30.71
CA GLY A 205 15.16 14.00 29.66
C GLY A 205 15.96 12.77 30.10
N ASP A 206 15.29 11.69 30.51
CA ASP A 206 15.88 10.35 30.45
C ASP A 206 14.97 9.39 29.66
N PRO A 207 15.30 9.00 28.42
CA PRO A 207 14.45 8.16 27.57
C PRO A 207 14.15 6.76 28.15
N ARG A 208 14.79 6.39 29.27
CA ARG A 208 14.61 5.09 29.92
C ARG A 208 13.23 4.88 30.55
N TRP A 209 12.55 5.92 31.05
CA TRP A 209 11.24 5.75 31.69
C TRP A 209 10.10 5.52 30.70
N ALA A 210 10.19 6.07 29.49
CA ALA A 210 9.24 5.81 28.40
C ALA A 210 9.23 4.32 28.00
N ASN A 211 10.40 3.67 27.99
CA ASN A 211 10.51 2.24 27.71
C ASN A 211 9.84 1.37 28.79
N TRP A 212 9.93 1.77 30.06
CA TRP A 212 9.26 1.05 31.15
C TRP A 212 7.73 1.17 31.10
N LEU A 213 7.19 2.33 30.71
CA LEU A 213 5.75 2.51 30.50
C LEU A 213 5.22 1.65 29.33
N GLN A 214 6.00 1.52 28.26
CA GLN A 214 5.66 0.64 27.14
C GLN A 214 5.71 -0.84 27.54
N ILE A 215 6.72 -1.26 28.31
CA ILE A 215 6.83 -2.63 28.83
C ILE A 215 5.65 -2.95 29.78
N LEU A 216 5.29 -2.02 30.67
CA LEU A 216 4.12 -2.16 31.55
C LEU A 216 2.81 -2.23 30.77
N GLY A 217 2.67 -1.42 29.72
CA GLY A 217 1.52 -1.44 28.81
C GLY A 217 1.35 -2.76 28.04
N VAL A 218 2.44 -3.49 27.78
CA VAL A 218 2.41 -4.82 27.15
C VAL A 218 2.17 -5.95 28.16
N MET A 219 2.71 -5.82 29.39
CA MET A 219 2.60 -6.87 30.42
C MET A 219 1.21 -6.94 31.08
N LEU A 220 0.56 -5.79 31.35
CA LEU A 220 -0.77 -5.75 31.97
C LEU A 220 -1.84 -6.56 31.20
N PRO A 221 -1.99 -6.42 29.86
CA PRO A 221 -2.98 -7.16 29.09
C PRO A 221 -2.68 -8.66 28.94
N ILE A 222 -1.48 -9.13 29.32
CA ILE A 222 -1.17 -10.57 29.39
C ILE A 222 -1.55 -11.12 30.78
N LEU A 223 -1.26 -10.37 31.84
CA LEU A 223 -1.46 -10.80 33.23
C LEU A 223 -2.94 -10.77 33.64
N ILE A 224 -3.70 -9.76 33.23
CA ILE A 224 -5.10 -9.57 33.66
C ILE A 224 -6.04 -10.65 33.09
N PRO A 225 -6.06 -10.95 31.77
CA PRO A 225 -6.89 -12.03 31.24
C PRO A 225 -6.44 -13.41 31.73
N SER A 226 -5.15 -13.62 31.96
CA SER A 226 -4.63 -14.87 32.53
C SER A 226 -5.14 -15.08 33.97
N PHE A 227 -5.14 -14.02 34.77
CA PHE A 227 -5.65 -14.06 36.14
C PHE A 227 -7.18 -14.23 36.18
N VAL A 228 -7.91 -13.54 35.28
CA VAL A 228 -9.37 -13.66 35.16
C VAL A 228 -9.81 -15.02 34.62
N GLY A 229 -9.11 -15.57 33.61
CA GLY A 229 -9.35 -16.91 33.09
C GLY A 229 -9.07 -18.02 34.12
N PHE A 230 -8.03 -17.84 34.96
CA PHE A 230 -7.76 -18.71 36.09
C PHE A 230 -8.90 -18.69 37.13
N LEU A 231 -9.49 -17.52 37.39
CA LEU A 231 -10.58 -17.37 38.37
C LEU A 231 -11.96 -17.86 37.86
N LEU A 232 -12.17 -17.98 36.54
CA LEU A 232 -13.47 -18.30 35.92
C LEU A 232 -13.68 -19.79 35.55
N THR A 233 -12.75 -20.69 35.84
CA THR A 233 -12.80 -22.09 35.35
C THR A 233 -13.35 -23.13 36.33
N LYS A 234 -13.89 -22.72 37.49
CA LYS A 234 -14.56 -23.68 38.38
C LYS A 234 -15.89 -24.12 37.77
N SER A 235 -16.00 -25.41 37.40
CA SER A 235 -17.26 -25.96 36.89
C SER A 235 -17.49 -27.40 37.33
N LYS A 236 -18.72 -27.71 37.74
CA LYS A 236 -19.21 -29.06 38.02
C LYS A 236 -19.63 -29.73 36.71
N ARG A 237 -18.99 -30.84 36.35
CA ARG A 237 -19.30 -31.56 35.10
C ARG A 237 -19.30 -33.06 35.33
N LEU A 238 -20.43 -33.69 35.01
CA LEU A 238 -20.56 -35.14 35.04
C LEU A 238 -20.66 -35.66 33.62
N SER A 239 -19.66 -36.44 33.21
CA SER A 239 -19.64 -37.02 31.87
C SER A 239 -19.95 -38.50 31.89
N TYR A 240 -20.61 -38.99 30.84
CA TYR A 240 -20.93 -40.41 30.67
C TYR A 240 -20.41 -40.98 29.33
N GLU A 241 -19.97 -42.23 29.33
CA GLU A 241 -19.48 -42.94 28.14
C GLU A 241 -19.96 -44.39 28.16
N ILE A 242 -20.27 -44.96 26.99
CA ILE A 242 -20.47 -46.39 26.83
C ILE A 242 -19.09 -47.00 26.52
N ILE A 243 -18.51 -47.71 27.49
CA ILE A 243 -17.21 -48.38 27.35
C ILE A 243 -17.38 -49.63 26.47
N GLU A 244 -18.42 -50.41 26.73
CA GLU A 244 -18.68 -51.69 26.06
C GLU A 244 -20.18 -51.86 25.82
N ASP A 245 -20.54 -52.45 24.67
CA ASP A 245 -21.89 -52.93 24.35
C ASP A 245 -21.77 -54.24 23.57
N VAL A 246 -21.70 -55.35 24.31
CA VAL A 246 -21.43 -56.68 23.77
C VAL A 246 -22.70 -57.54 23.88
N GLY A 247 -23.04 -58.24 22.80
CA GLY A 247 -24.08 -59.27 22.85
C GLY A 247 -23.54 -60.54 23.49
N LEU A 248 -24.21 -61.06 24.52
CA LEU A 248 -23.79 -62.30 25.19
C LEU A 248 -24.32 -63.55 24.49
N LEU A 249 -25.56 -63.54 23.97
CA LEU A 249 -26.22 -64.69 23.33
C LEU A 249 -27.31 -64.21 22.36
N ASN A 250 -27.42 -64.85 21.19
CA ASN A 250 -28.54 -64.67 20.26
C ASN A 250 -28.99 -66.01 19.67
N ASN A 251 -29.97 -66.64 20.32
CA ASN A 251 -30.44 -67.99 20.01
C ASN A 251 -31.03 -68.20 18.60
N GLN A 252 -31.11 -67.16 17.77
CA GLN A 252 -31.51 -67.26 16.36
C GLN A 252 -30.34 -67.30 15.36
N LYS A 253 -29.11 -66.93 15.76
CA LYS A 253 -27.97 -66.81 14.85
C LYS A 253 -26.83 -67.79 15.15
N ASP A 254 -26.75 -68.26 16.39
CA ASP A 254 -25.78 -69.26 16.81
C ASP A 254 -26.34 -70.65 16.44
N ARG A 255 -25.92 -71.18 15.26
CA ARG A 255 -26.36 -72.47 14.69
C ARG A 255 -25.79 -73.69 15.43
N GLY A 256 -26.03 -73.79 16.73
CA GLY A 256 -25.73 -74.98 17.54
C GLY A 256 -26.87 -75.21 18.52
N GLU A 257 -27.14 -76.46 18.86
CA GLU A 257 -28.23 -76.89 19.73
C GLU A 257 -28.27 -76.14 21.08
N ASN A 258 -29.40 -76.25 21.79
CA ASN A 258 -29.76 -75.59 23.07
C ASN A 258 -28.81 -75.87 24.27
N ASP A 259 -27.50 -75.89 24.06
CA ASP A 259 -26.48 -76.31 25.03
C ASP A 259 -26.20 -75.25 26.11
N ILE A 260 -26.50 -73.98 25.84
CA ILE A 260 -26.24 -72.86 26.76
C ILE A 260 -27.57 -72.17 27.11
N LYS A 261 -28.01 -72.33 28.36
CA LYS A 261 -29.17 -71.62 28.92
C LYS A 261 -28.69 -70.43 29.75
N LEU A 262 -28.98 -69.21 29.28
CA LEU A 262 -28.74 -68.02 30.09
C LEU A 262 -29.84 -67.84 31.12
N MET A 263 -29.51 -68.05 32.38
CA MET A 263 -30.41 -67.86 33.50
C MET A 263 -30.14 -66.51 34.15
N VAL A 264 -31.09 -65.58 34.08
CA VAL A 264 -31.03 -64.32 34.83
C VAL A 264 -32.16 -64.29 35.85
N ASN A 265 -31.78 -64.23 37.14
CA ASN A 265 -32.71 -64.30 38.27
C ASN A 265 -33.68 -65.51 38.22
N GLY A 266 -33.17 -66.66 37.78
CA GLY A 266 -33.95 -67.91 37.70
C GLY A 266 -34.88 -68.02 36.48
N ARG A 267 -34.87 -67.04 35.56
CA ARG A 267 -35.62 -67.10 34.29
C ARG A 267 -34.66 -67.24 33.11
N GLN A 268 -35.05 -68.07 32.14
CA GLN A 268 -34.28 -68.27 30.91
C GLN A 268 -34.48 -67.06 29.97
N GLU A 269 -33.39 -66.44 29.53
CA GLU A 269 -33.39 -65.31 28.60
C GLU A 269 -32.79 -65.72 27.26
N ASN A 270 -33.53 -65.50 26.16
CA ASN A 270 -33.14 -65.95 24.82
C ASN A 270 -32.21 -64.98 24.07
N LYS A 271 -32.13 -63.73 24.56
CA LYS A 271 -31.24 -62.67 24.06
C LYS A 271 -30.77 -61.85 25.25
N ALA A 272 -29.47 -61.61 25.33
CA ALA A 272 -28.90 -60.71 26.32
C ALA A 272 -27.70 -59.96 25.78
N ARG A 273 -27.57 -58.72 26.23
CA ARG A 273 -26.44 -57.84 25.97
C ARG A 273 -25.95 -57.27 27.28
N VAL A 274 -24.64 -57.09 27.40
CA VAL A 274 -24.02 -56.38 28.51
C VAL A 274 -23.49 -55.07 27.99
N MET A 275 -23.96 -54.00 28.62
CA MET A 275 -23.50 -52.64 28.39
C MET A 275 -22.74 -52.16 29.63
N MET A 276 -21.53 -51.63 29.44
CA MET A 276 -20.76 -50.98 30.49
C MET A 276 -20.78 -49.47 30.28
N VAL A 277 -21.34 -48.73 31.24
CA VAL A 277 -21.46 -47.26 31.19
C VAL A 277 -20.59 -46.64 32.27
N ARG A 278 -19.65 -45.79 31.88
CA ARG A 278 -18.83 -45.00 32.81
C ARG A 278 -19.49 -43.69 33.12
N LEU A 279 -19.57 -43.34 34.39
CA LEU A 279 -19.89 -42.01 34.91
C LEU A 279 -18.63 -41.42 35.55
N LYS A 280 -18.20 -40.23 35.13
CA LYS A 280 -16.99 -39.58 35.64
C LYS A 280 -17.21 -38.10 35.93
N ASN A 281 -16.74 -37.62 37.08
CA ASN A 281 -16.62 -36.19 37.31
C ASN A 281 -15.43 -35.64 36.50
N THR A 282 -15.73 -34.97 35.40
CA THR A 282 -14.77 -34.32 34.49
C THR A 282 -14.60 -32.83 34.79
N GLY A 283 -15.36 -32.31 35.77
CA GLY A 283 -15.26 -30.93 36.24
C GLY A 283 -14.06 -30.69 37.15
N ASP A 284 -13.91 -29.43 37.55
CA ASP A 284 -12.84 -28.97 38.43
C ASP A 284 -13.27 -28.84 39.90
N GLU A 285 -14.54 -29.17 40.19
CA GLU A 285 -15.13 -29.20 41.54
C GLU A 285 -15.74 -30.56 41.87
N ASP A 286 -15.90 -30.83 43.16
CA ASP A 286 -16.60 -32.00 43.68
C ASP A 286 -18.12 -31.87 43.47
N ILE A 287 -18.77 -32.98 43.11
CA ILE A 287 -20.21 -33.08 42.93
C ILE A 287 -20.82 -33.74 44.18
N LYS A 288 -21.62 -33.00 44.92
CA LYS A 288 -22.34 -33.44 46.13
C LYS A 288 -23.74 -33.92 45.76
N ARG A 289 -24.43 -34.56 46.72
CA ARG A 289 -25.81 -35.02 46.52
C ARG A 289 -26.76 -33.87 46.20
N ASP A 290 -26.59 -32.72 46.86
CA ASP A 290 -27.48 -31.56 46.71
C ASP A 290 -27.25 -30.79 45.41
N ASP A 291 -26.14 -31.05 44.70
CA ASP A 291 -25.88 -30.47 43.39
C ASP A 291 -26.79 -31.08 42.31
N TYR A 292 -27.34 -32.28 42.54
CA TYR A 292 -28.30 -32.88 41.61
C TYR A 292 -29.68 -32.27 41.80
N GLU A 293 -30.16 -31.55 40.80
CA GLU A 293 -31.56 -31.12 40.72
C GLU A 293 -32.45 -32.35 40.50
N SER A 294 -32.06 -33.24 39.58
CA SER A 294 -32.75 -34.51 39.33
C SER A 294 -31.79 -35.70 39.24
N SER A 295 -32.25 -36.90 39.63
CA SER A 295 -31.48 -38.14 39.46
C SER A 295 -31.21 -38.42 37.98
N ILE A 296 -30.09 -39.08 37.71
CA ILE A 296 -29.70 -39.44 36.34
C ILE A 296 -30.52 -40.67 35.92
N ARG A 297 -31.23 -40.58 34.82
CA ARG A 297 -32.04 -41.67 34.26
C ARG A 297 -31.49 -42.09 32.91
N PHE A 298 -31.11 -43.35 32.81
CA PHE A 298 -30.80 -44.02 31.55
C PHE A 298 -32.08 -44.69 31.05
N GLN A 299 -32.62 -44.18 29.94
CA GLN A 299 -33.83 -44.74 29.31
C GLN A 299 -33.45 -45.72 28.20
N PHE A 300 -34.16 -46.85 28.20
CA PHE A 300 -34.06 -47.97 27.26
C PHE A 300 -35.43 -48.25 26.63
N ALA A 301 -35.48 -49.18 25.68
CA ALA A 301 -36.74 -49.62 25.07
C ALA A 301 -37.63 -50.37 26.10
N PRO A 302 -38.97 -50.35 25.92
CA PRO A 302 -39.89 -51.12 26.76
C PRO A 302 -39.50 -52.59 26.93
N LYS A 303 -39.57 -53.11 28.17
CA LYS A 303 -39.27 -54.51 28.51
C LYS A 303 -37.84 -54.98 28.16
N SER A 304 -36.91 -54.06 27.91
CA SER A 304 -35.55 -54.41 27.50
C SER A 304 -34.57 -54.51 28.67
N LEU A 305 -34.79 -53.81 29.79
CA LEU A 305 -33.88 -53.80 30.93
C LEU A 305 -34.03 -55.06 31.79
N ILE A 306 -32.94 -55.81 31.96
CA ILE A 306 -32.92 -57.02 32.79
C ILE A 306 -32.34 -56.72 34.18
N ARG A 307 -31.17 -56.09 34.23
CA ARG A 307 -30.45 -55.81 35.49
C ARG A 307 -29.50 -54.63 35.35
N CYS A 308 -29.29 -53.88 36.43
CA CYS A 308 -28.17 -52.95 36.56
C CYS A 308 -27.45 -53.17 37.88
N SER A 309 -26.13 -53.07 37.87
CA SER A 309 -25.27 -53.09 39.06
C SER A 309 -24.06 -52.18 38.86
N ILE A 310 -23.55 -51.59 39.93
CA ILE A 310 -22.24 -50.94 39.91
C ILE A 310 -21.17 -52.03 39.79
N HIS A 311 -20.31 -51.94 38.78
CA HIS A 311 -19.22 -52.89 38.56
C HIS A 311 -18.02 -52.57 39.45
N ASP A 312 -17.57 -51.32 39.38
CA ASP A 312 -16.42 -50.79 40.11
C ASP A 312 -16.53 -49.26 40.26
N VAL A 313 -15.79 -48.74 41.23
CA VAL A 313 -15.67 -47.32 41.55
C VAL A 313 -14.19 -47.01 41.66
N ALA A 314 -13.75 -45.85 41.19
CA ALA A 314 -12.40 -45.36 41.44
C ALA A 314 -12.48 -44.09 42.29
N PRO A 315 -11.91 -44.09 43.52
CA PRO A 315 -11.14 -45.18 44.16
C PRO A 315 -12.02 -46.37 44.64
N PRO A 316 -11.45 -47.59 44.76
CA PRO A 316 -12.21 -48.83 45.02
C PRO A 316 -12.94 -48.86 46.36
N ASP A 317 -12.41 -48.21 47.40
CA ASP A 317 -12.96 -48.24 48.76
C ASP A 317 -13.95 -47.09 49.06
N LYS A 318 -14.39 -46.37 48.03
CA LYS A 318 -15.19 -45.14 48.21
C LYS A 318 -16.54 -45.38 48.88
N PHE A 319 -17.20 -46.50 48.58
CA PHE A 319 -18.51 -46.83 49.11
C PHE A 319 -18.51 -48.27 49.64
N PRO A 320 -19.09 -48.54 50.82
CA PRO A 320 -19.36 -49.89 51.28
C PRO A 320 -20.23 -50.65 50.24
N PRO A 321 -19.98 -51.96 50.01
CA PRO A 321 -20.72 -52.74 49.02
C PRO A 321 -22.25 -52.70 49.17
N GLU A 322 -22.75 -52.55 50.41
CA GLU A 322 -24.17 -52.44 50.72
C GLU A 322 -24.79 -51.12 50.24
N GLN A 323 -24.03 -50.02 50.31
CA GLN A 323 -24.49 -48.69 49.88
C GLN A 323 -24.58 -48.57 48.36
N LEU A 324 -23.74 -49.28 47.62
CA LEU A 324 -23.74 -49.27 46.14
C LEU A 324 -25.10 -49.65 45.54
N ARG A 325 -25.83 -50.56 46.20
CA ARG A 325 -27.18 -50.97 45.75
C ARG A 325 -28.23 -49.89 45.95
N SER A 326 -28.06 -49.03 46.97
CA SER A 326 -29.03 -47.96 47.28
C SER A 326 -29.06 -46.83 46.23
N PHE A 327 -27.97 -46.69 45.47
CA PHE A 327 -27.85 -45.68 44.43
C PHE A 327 -28.53 -46.07 43.11
N ILE A 328 -28.97 -47.32 42.95
CA ILE A 328 -29.62 -47.81 41.73
C ILE A 328 -31.09 -48.11 42.02
N LYS A 329 -31.99 -47.42 41.31
CA LYS A 329 -33.41 -47.76 41.23
C LYS A 329 -33.73 -48.28 39.84
N LEU A 330 -34.35 -49.46 39.78
CA LEU A 330 -34.81 -50.08 38.54
C LEU A 330 -36.31 -49.86 38.41
N ASP A 331 -36.76 -49.53 37.20
CA ASP A 331 -38.18 -49.59 36.88
C ASP A 331 -38.66 -51.05 36.82
N LYS A 332 -39.26 -51.51 37.92
CA LYS A 332 -39.78 -52.87 38.03
C LYS A 332 -41.03 -53.10 37.16
N LYS A 333 -41.73 -52.03 36.75
CA LYS A 333 -43.05 -52.13 36.10
C LYS A 333 -42.91 -52.22 34.58
N ASN A 334 -42.22 -51.27 33.94
CA ASN A 334 -42.08 -51.27 32.49
C ASN A 334 -40.69 -51.72 32.00
N GLN A 335 -39.71 -51.85 32.93
CA GLN A 335 -38.33 -52.23 32.62
C GLN A 335 -37.72 -51.32 31.54
N GLU A 336 -37.99 -50.01 31.67
CA GLU A 336 -37.64 -48.99 30.67
C GLU A 336 -36.50 -48.07 31.10
N PHE A 337 -36.21 -47.94 32.40
CA PHE A 337 -35.15 -47.04 32.83
C PHE A 337 -34.40 -47.54 34.07
N VAL A 338 -33.13 -47.12 34.14
CA VAL A 338 -32.29 -47.20 35.34
C VAL A 338 -32.12 -45.79 35.87
N GLU A 339 -32.45 -45.56 37.13
CA GLU A 339 -32.23 -44.29 37.83
C GLU A 339 -31.03 -44.42 38.78
N ILE A 340 -30.04 -43.55 38.60
CA ILE A 340 -28.91 -43.37 39.51
C ILE A 340 -29.21 -42.20 40.43
N VAL A 341 -29.47 -42.52 41.70
CA VAL A 341 -29.94 -41.57 42.71
C VAL A 341 -28.76 -40.74 43.22
N LYS A 342 -28.64 -39.50 42.74
CA LYS A 342 -27.77 -38.42 43.26
C LYS A 342 -26.42 -38.90 43.80
N LEU A 343 -25.62 -39.56 42.96
CA LEU A 343 -24.36 -40.20 43.35
C LEU A 343 -23.25 -39.17 43.56
N PRO A 344 -22.71 -38.94 44.77
CA PRO A 344 -21.67 -37.93 44.97
C PRO A 344 -20.34 -38.38 44.35
N LEU A 345 -19.65 -37.49 43.64
CA LEU A 345 -18.40 -37.75 42.92
C LEU A 345 -17.40 -36.60 43.10
N LYS A 346 -16.27 -36.85 43.77
CA LYS A 346 -15.17 -35.87 43.84
C LYS A 346 -14.47 -35.72 42.50
N ARG A 347 -13.68 -34.65 42.36
CA ARG A 347 -12.91 -34.36 41.16
C ARG A 347 -12.11 -35.59 40.70
N ARG A 348 -12.25 -35.95 39.41
CA ARG A 348 -11.61 -37.10 38.73
C ARG A 348 -12.10 -38.49 39.12
N GLU A 349 -13.01 -38.62 40.08
CA GLU A 349 -13.60 -39.92 40.44
C GLU A 349 -14.56 -40.43 39.36
N LEU A 350 -14.69 -41.75 39.29
CA LEU A 350 -15.59 -42.42 38.33
C LEU A 350 -16.27 -43.64 38.92
N VAL A 351 -17.36 -44.05 38.29
CA VAL A 351 -18.13 -45.27 38.56
C VAL A 351 -18.45 -45.94 37.23
N ASN A 352 -18.19 -47.23 37.10
CA ASN A 352 -18.68 -47.99 35.94
C ASN A 352 -19.90 -48.82 36.34
N LEU A 353 -20.92 -48.74 35.51
CA LEU A 353 -22.20 -49.42 35.65
C LEU A 353 -22.23 -50.58 34.66
N LYS A 354 -22.60 -51.77 35.14
CA LYS A 354 -22.89 -52.94 34.31
C LYS A 354 -24.39 -53.08 34.17
N ILE A 355 -24.89 -52.86 32.96
CA ILE A 355 -26.30 -52.91 32.60
C ILE A 355 -26.51 -54.10 31.67
N VAL A 356 -27.51 -54.93 31.95
CA VAL A 356 -27.87 -56.10 31.13
C VAL A 356 -29.22 -55.83 30.47
N THR A 357 -29.28 -55.92 29.14
CA THR A 357 -30.49 -55.67 28.34
C THR A 357 -30.82 -56.84 27.41
N ARG A 358 -32.08 -56.98 26.99
CA ARG A 358 -32.51 -58.00 26.01
C ARG A 358 -32.17 -57.63 24.57
N GLU A 359 -32.15 -56.34 24.26
CA GLU A 359 -31.96 -55.81 22.90
C GLU A 359 -30.97 -54.65 22.87
N LYS A 360 -30.54 -54.29 21.65
CA LYS A 360 -29.70 -53.11 21.40
C LYS A 360 -30.56 -51.86 21.57
N ALA A 361 -30.43 -51.21 22.72
CA ALA A 361 -31.18 -50.00 23.06
C ALA A 361 -30.26 -48.78 22.97
N GLY A 362 -30.72 -47.73 22.28
CA GLY A 362 -30.03 -46.44 22.27
C GLY A 362 -30.12 -45.79 23.65
N LEU A 363 -28.98 -45.37 24.20
CA LEU A 363 -28.90 -44.74 25.52
C LEU A 363 -29.36 -43.28 25.45
N LYS A 364 -30.55 -42.98 25.98
CA LYS A 364 -30.96 -41.60 26.26
C LYS A 364 -30.72 -41.31 27.74
N VAL A 365 -29.97 -40.25 28.03
CA VAL A 365 -29.65 -39.83 29.40
C VAL A 365 -30.46 -38.59 29.76
N PHE A 366 -31.23 -38.69 30.83
CA PHE A 366 -31.96 -37.57 31.42
C PHE A 366 -31.38 -37.26 32.80
N GLY A 367 -31.41 -36.00 33.18
CA GLY A 367 -30.92 -35.53 34.47
C GLY A 367 -30.49 -34.09 34.38
N SER A 368 -30.53 -33.40 35.51
CA SER A 368 -30.16 -31.99 35.62
C SER A 368 -29.40 -31.75 36.93
N MET A 369 -28.53 -30.73 36.91
CA MET A 369 -27.61 -30.41 37.98
C MET A 369 -27.62 -28.89 38.19
N ASN A 370 -27.65 -28.46 39.45
CA ASN A 370 -27.50 -27.07 39.83
C ASN A 370 -26.06 -26.62 39.53
N ASP A 371 -25.92 -25.54 38.79
CA ASP A 371 -24.62 -24.95 38.41
C ASP A 371 -23.64 -25.93 37.75
N GLY A 372 -24.16 -26.95 37.07
CA GLY A 372 -23.38 -28.02 36.44
C GLY A 372 -24.01 -28.55 35.16
N LYS A 373 -23.25 -29.36 34.41
CA LYS A 373 -23.73 -29.98 33.17
C LYS A 373 -23.50 -31.49 33.17
N ILE A 374 -24.47 -32.22 32.64
CA ILE A 374 -24.34 -33.65 32.33
C ILE A 374 -24.15 -33.79 30.82
N THR A 375 -23.02 -34.35 30.40
CA THR A 375 -22.65 -34.39 28.97
C THR A 375 -22.13 -35.76 28.54
N PRO A 376 -22.35 -36.19 27.30
CA PRO A 376 -21.66 -37.36 26.77
C PRO A 376 -20.16 -37.07 26.72
N MET A 377 -19.34 -38.05 27.10
CA MET A 377 -17.89 -37.97 27.00
C MET A 377 -17.51 -38.07 25.53
N ARG A 378 -17.49 -36.93 24.83
CA ARG A 378 -16.83 -36.85 23.53
C ARG A 378 -15.34 -36.96 23.78
N ASN A 379 -14.61 -37.65 22.89
CA ASN A 379 -13.17 -37.52 22.80
C ASN A 379 -12.90 -36.03 22.59
N ALA A 380 -12.69 -35.29 23.68
CA ALA A 380 -12.19 -33.96 23.62
C ALA A 380 -10.79 -34.18 23.07
N GLN A 381 -10.63 -34.00 21.74
CA GLN A 381 -9.38 -33.47 21.25
C GLN A 381 -9.13 -32.27 22.14
N ARG A 382 -8.27 -32.50 23.12
CA ARG A 382 -7.85 -31.53 24.09
C ARG A 382 -7.15 -30.53 23.21
N ILE A 383 -7.88 -29.51 22.74
CA ILE A 383 -7.29 -28.32 22.18
C ILE A 383 -6.47 -27.82 23.36
N SER A 384 -5.21 -28.24 23.36
CA SER A 384 -4.34 -28.10 24.52
C SER A 384 -4.33 -26.62 24.81
N LEU A 385 -4.38 -26.23 26.08
CA LEU A 385 -4.22 -24.84 26.50
C LEU A 385 -3.12 -24.19 25.63
N VAL A 386 -2.00 -24.90 25.45
CA VAL A 386 -0.88 -24.57 24.57
C VAL A 386 -1.29 -24.01 23.21
N ARG A 387 -2.28 -24.56 22.49
CA ARG A 387 -2.69 -24.09 21.15
C ARG A 387 -3.47 -22.76 21.19
N THR A 388 -4.29 -22.54 22.21
CA THR A 388 -4.96 -21.24 22.45
C THR A 388 -3.95 -20.20 22.93
N TRP A 389 -2.97 -20.61 23.73
CA TRP A 389 -1.84 -19.78 24.15
C TRP A 389 -0.95 -19.39 22.97
N PHE A 390 -0.66 -20.30 22.03
CA PHE A 390 0.10 -19.99 20.81
C PHE A 390 -0.67 -19.02 19.91
N LEU A 391 -1.99 -19.17 19.77
CA LEU A 391 -2.79 -18.26 18.95
C LEU A 391 -2.88 -16.86 19.56
N ALA A 392 -3.06 -16.75 20.88
CA ALA A 392 -3.04 -15.47 21.59
C ALA A 392 -1.65 -14.82 21.56
N LEU A 393 -0.58 -15.61 21.75
CA LEU A 393 0.80 -15.15 21.62
C LEU A 393 1.07 -14.61 20.20
N PHE A 394 0.60 -15.31 19.16
CA PHE A 394 0.78 -14.90 17.77
C PHE A 394 0.00 -13.61 17.44
N ILE A 395 -1.25 -13.49 17.92
CA ILE A 395 -2.10 -12.29 17.75
C ILE A 395 -1.55 -11.09 18.53
N CYS A 396 -0.89 -11.29 19.67
CA CYS A 396 -0.29 -10.19 20.45
C CYS A 396 1.14 -9.83 19.99
N LEU A 397 1.94 -10.79 19.49
CA LEU A 397 3.29 -10.50 18.97
C LEU A 397 3.26 -9.85 17.57
N LEU A 398 2.29 -10.16 16.72
CA LEU A 398 2.19 -9.58 15.38
C LEU A 398 2.09 -8.04 15.40
N PRO A 399 1.18 -7.41 16.18
CA PRO A 399 1.14 -5.95 16.31
C PRO A 399 2.40 -5.41 16.99
N GLY A 400 2.99 -6.12 17.94
CA GLY A 400 4.22 -5.71 18.64
C GLY A 400 5.51 -5.84 17.82
N LEU A 401 5.52 -6.61 16.72
CA LEU A 401 6.63 -6.69 15.76
C LEU A 401 6.44 -5.74 14.56
N VAL A 402 5.19 -5.44 14.21
CA VAL A 402 4.85 -4.54 13.11
C VAL A 402 4.79 -3.09 13.57
N MET A 403 4.36 -2.80 14.80
CA MET A 403 4.30 -1.42 15.29
C MET A 403 5.67 -0.77 15.49
N PRO A 404 6.74 -1.42 15.99
CA PRO A 404 8.06 -0.80 16.07
C PRO A 404 8.68 -0.57 14.70
N THR A 405 8.35 -1.38 13.69
CA THR A 405 8.83 -1.15 12.31
C THR A 405 8.04 -0.03 11.66
N VAL A 406 6.72 0.05 11.87
CA VAL A 406 5.88 1.16 11.43
C VAL A 406 6.22 2.45 12.18
N THR A 407 6.49 2.44 13.48
CA THR A 407 6.96 3.63 14.23
C THR A 407 8.43 3.91 14.02
N SER A 408 9.27 2.98 13.56
CA SER A 408 10.63 3.32 13.07
C SER A 408 10.59 3.92 11.66
N ILE A 409 9.64 3.51 10.82
CA ILE A 409 9.32 4.14 9.53
C ILE A 409 8.71 5.53 9.73
N ILE A 410 7.87 5.72 10.76
CA ILE A 410 7.21 7.01 11.05
C ILE A 410 8.07 7.91 11.97
N TYR A 411 8.86 7.36 12.89
CA TYR A 411 9.48 8.11 14.00
C TYR A 411 10.93 7.69 14.40
N GLY A 412 11.70 6.87 13.65
CA GLY A 412 12.96 6.38 14.24
C GLY A 412 14.09 5.82 13.36
N THR A 413 14.53 6.55 12.34
CA THR A 413 15.96 6.94 12.11
C THR A 413 15.93 8.28 11.34
N PRO A 414 16.97 9.14 11.37
CA PRO A 414 16.79 10.58 11.13
C PRO A 414 16.53 10.89 9.64
N LEU A 415 15.25 10.86 9.24
CA LEU A 415 14.72 11.55 8.06
C LEU A 415 14.41 13.00 8.43
N SER A 416 15.38 13.76 8.92
CA SER A 416 15.18 15.17 9.29
C SER A 416 14.92 16.11 8.09
N GLN A 417 14.59 15.58 6.91
CA GLN A 417 14.34 16.35 5.68
C GLN A 417 13.01 16.06 4.97
N CYS A 418 12.28 15.00 5.31
CA CYS A 418 11.00 14.73 4.62
C CYS A 418 9.83 15.41 5.33
N VAL A 419 9.40 16.54 4.78
CA VAL A 419 8.19 17.24 5.19
C VAL A 419 7.07 16.92 4.21
N SER A 420 5.87 16.60 4.72
CA SER A 420 4.69 16.38 3.88
C SER A 420 4.02 17.69 3.47
N GLY A 421 3.37 17.72 2.31
CA GLY A 421 2.60 18.87 1.86
C GLY A 421 2.65 19.04 0.35
N THR A 422 2.12 20.17 -0.11
CA THR A 422 2.14 20.55 -1.53
C THR A 422 2.71 21.95 -1.70
N ILE A 423 3.68 22.10 -2.61
CA ILE A 423 4.21 23.40 -3.02
C ILE A 423 4.25 23.49 -4.56
N ASN A 424 4.13 24.70 -5.07
CA ASN A 424 4.30 25.06 -6.46
C ASN A 424 5.64 25.81 -6.62
N ILE A 425 6.37 25.51 -7.69
CA ILE A 425 7.70 26.05 -7.95
C ILE A 425 7.80 26.47 -9.41
N ASP A 426 8.30 27.68 -9.63
CA ASP A 426 8.68 28.15 -10.96
C ASP A 426 10.21 28.20 -11.09
N SER A 427 10.80 27.32 -11.89
CA SER A 427 12.23 27.39 -12.20
C SER A 427 12.50 28.30 -13.39
N SER A 428 13.70 28.88 -13.45
CA SER A 428 14.21 29.48 -14.67
C SER A 428 14.32 28.41 -15.76
N THR A 429 14.20 28.83 -17.03
CA THR A 429 14.32 27.88 -18.15
C THR A 429 15.72 27.28 -18.29
N ALA A 430 16.75 27.94 -17.75
CA ALA A 430 18.13 27.48 -17.77
C ALA A 430 18.43 26.47 -16.65
N PHE A 431 17.69 26.55 -15.54
CA PHE A 431 17.79 25.60 -14.42
C PHE A 431 16.74 24.49 -14.44
N ASN A 432 15.85 24.51 -15.43
CA ASN A 432 14.65 23.66 -15.48
C ASN A 432 14.96 22.16 -15.38
N ASP A 433 15.89 21.63 -16.16
CA ASP A 433 16.13 20.18 -16.19
C ASP A 433 16.80 19.68 -14.91
N THR A 434 17.69 20.50 -14.33
CA THR A 434 18.25 20.25 -13.00
C THR A 434 17.17 20.29 -11.92
N MET A 435 16.29 21.29 -11.94
CA MET A 435 15.19 21.39 -10.98
C MET A 435 14.23 20.19 -11.12
N LYS A 436 13.85 19.79 -12.33
CA LYS A 436 13.04 18.58 -12.58
C LYS A 436 13.69 17.33 -11.98
N GLY A 437 15.00 17.19 -12.15
CA GLY A 437 15.77 16.10 -11.56
C GLY A 437 15.73 16.10 -10.03
N LEU A 438 15.92 17.27 -9.41
CA LEU A 438 15.87 17.45 -7.95
C LEU A 438 14.47 17.20 -7.39
N VAL A 439 13.43 17.75 -8.02
CA VAL A 439 12.02 17.51 -7.67
C VAL A 439 11.70 16.02 -7.74
N SER A 440 12.05 15.36 -8.86
CA SER A 440 11.81 13.93 -9.06
C SER A 440 12.57 13.07 -8.03
N SER A 441 13.79 13.46 -7.66
CA SER A 441 14.59 12.78 -6.65
C SER A 441 14.00 12.94 -5.25
N TYR A 442 13.60 14.16 -4.89
CA TYR A 442 13.00 14.47 -3.61
C TYR A 442 11.67 13.76 -3.42
N GLN A 443 10.77 13.79 -4.41
CA GLN A 443 9.46 13.13 -4.33
C GLN A 443 9.56 11.60 -4.30
N ARG A 444 10.60 11.01 -4.89
CA ARG A 444 10.89 9.56 -4.74
C ARG A 444 11.36 9.20 -3.32
N THR A 445 11.99 10.14 -2.63
CA THR A 445 12.52 9.96 -1.27
C THR A 445 11.46 10.29 -0.22
N CYS A 446 10.69 11.36 -0.43
CA CYS A 446 9.67 11.88 0.46
C CYS A 446 8.28 11.69 -0.15
N LEU A 447 7.70 10.50 0.08
CA LEU A 447 6.47 10.02 -0.58
C LEU A 447 5.22 10.89 -0.34
N PHE A 448 5.21 11.71 0.71
CA PHE A 448 4.10 12.61 1.07
C PHE A 448 4.36 14.08 0.70
N ALA A 449 5.45 14.36 -0.02
CA ALA A 449 5.73 15.68 -0.59
C ALA A 449 5.27 15.70 -2.06
N HIS A 450 4.44 16.68 -2.39
CA HIS A 450 3.99 16.94 -3.75
C HIS A 450 4.55 18.30 -4.19
N ILE A 451 5.34 18.29 -5.26
CA ILE A 451 5.95 19.50 -5.78
C ILE A 451 5.51 19.67 -7.23
N ASN A 452 4.66 20.66 -7.49
CA ASN A 452 4.28 21.02 -8.85
C ASN A 452 5.35 21.98 -9.38
N GLN A 453 6.01 21.61 -10.47
CA GLN A 453 7.07 22.42 -11.06
C GLN A 453 6.66 22.88 -12.46
N GLU A 454 6.82 24.18 -12.69
CA GLU A 454 6.77 24.79 -14.01
C GLU A 454 8.09 25.51 -14.32
N SER A 455 8.26 25.90 -15.58
CA SER A 455 9.44 26.62 -16.05
C SER A 455 9.03 27.86 -16.82
N LYS A 456 9.59 28.99 -16.41
CA LYS A 456 9.32 30.32 -16.97
C LYS A 456 10.62 31.10 -17.07
N ALA A 457 10.57 32.26 -17.72
CA ALA A 457 11.68 33.20 -17.69
C ALA A 457 11.91 33.69 -16.24
N SER A 458 13.16 33.88 -15.85
CA SER A 458 13.59 34.10 -14.46
C SER A 458 12.84 35.25 -13.77
N LEU A 459 12.60 36.36 -14.49
CA LEU A 459 11.87 37.50 -13.93
C LEU A 459 10.36 37.23 -13.79
N ASN A 460 9.78 36.41 -14.66
CA ASN A 460 8.38 35.97 -14.51
C ASN A 460 8.23 35.06 -13.30
N SER A 461 9.18 34.15 -13.06
CA SER A 461 9.20 33.32 -11.84
C SER A 461 9.27 34.19 -10.57
N LEU A 462 10.09 35.25 -10.57
CA LEU A 462 10.14 36.20 -9.45
C LEU A 462 8.81 36.95 -9.26
N SER A 463 8.13 37.32 -10.35
CA SER A 463 6.79 37.92 -10.29
C SER A 463 5.76 36.97 -9.68
N ASP A 464 5.80 35.69 -10.05
CA ASP A 464 4.89 34.66 -9.53
C ASP A 464 5.15 34.34 -8.05
N LEU A 465 6.41 34.36 -7.62
CA LEU A 465 6.75 34.29 -6.20
C LEU A 465 6.25 35.51 -5.43
N LYS A 466 6.39 36.70 -6.01
CA LYS A 466 5.96 37.96 -5.38
C LYS A 466 4.43 38.03 -5.24
N SER A 467 3.68 37.53 -6.23
CA SER A 467 2.22 37.44 -6.19
C SER A 467 1.72 36.35 -5.24
N GLY A 468 2.57 35.38 -4.89
CA GLY A 468 2.25 34.24 -4.04
C GLY A 468 1.65 33.05 -4.78
N ALA A 469 1.71 33.05 -6.13
CA ALA A 469 1.29 31.93 -6.97
C ALA A 469 2.18 30.69 -6.77
N VAL A 470 3.47 30.91 -6.50
CA VAL A 470 4.45 29.86 -6.17
C VAL A 470 5.13 30.12 -4.83
N GLN A 471 5.65 29.07 -4.22
CA GLN A 471 6.40 29.14 -2.97
C GLN A 471 7.90 29.33 -3.21
N ILE A 472 8.39 28.87 -4.36
CA ILE A 472 9.79 28.90 -4.74
C ILE A 472 9.90 29.41 -6.19
N ALA A 473 10.81 30.35 -6.43
CA ALA A 473 11.21 30.75 -7.78
C ALA A 473 12.71 30.65 -7.97
N SER A 474 13.21 30.31 -9.15
CA SER A 474 14.65 30.37 -9.45
C SER A 474 15.00 31.47 -10.46
N SER A 475 16.16 32.09 -10.28
CA SER A 475 16.64 33.19 -11.11
C SER A 475 18.15 33.38 -11.04
N GLU A 476 18.76 33.68 -12.18
CA GLU A 476 20.18 34.03 -12.31
C GLU A 476 20.44 35.52 -12.06
N VAL A 477 19.38 36.33 -12.06
CA VAL A 477 19.40 37.79 -11.88
C VAL A 477 18.66 38.17 -10.59
N THR A 478 19.23 39.10 -9.84
CA THR A 478 18.58 39.65 -8.64
C THR A 478 17.48 40.64 -9.02
N PRO A 479 16.44 40.81 -8.18
CA PRO A 479 15.42 41.83 -8.41
C PRO A 479 16.01 43.24 -8.58
N GLN A 480 17.11 43.55 -7.87
CA GLN A 480 17.80 44.83 -7.95
C GLN A 480 18.49 45.04 -9.30
N GLU A 481 19.23 44.05 -9.80
CA GLU A 481 19.88 44.09 -11.12
C GLU A 481 18.86 44.20 -12.26
N ALA A 482 17.72 43.53 -12.12
CA ALA A 482 16.64 43.55 -13.11
C ALA A 482 15.97 44.92 -13.27
N GLY A 483 16.10 45.81 -12.28
CA GLY A 483 15.47 47.13 -12.29
C GLY A 483 13.94 47.08 -12.12
N PRO A 484 13.24 48.23 -12.25
CA PRO A 484 11.80 48.29 -12.08
C PRO A 484 11.04 47.45 -13.13
N PRO A 485 9.92 46.78 -12.76
CA PRO A 485 9.28 46.81 -11.44
C PRO A 485 9.92 45.85 -10.42
N TYR A 486 10.79 44.94 -10.84
CA TYR A 486 11.36 43.88 -10.01
C TYR A 486 12.17 44.41 -8.82
N SER A 487 12.90 45.51 -9.00
CA SER A 487 13.69 46.13 -7.91
C SER A 487 12.85 46.61 -6.73
N SER A 488 11.54 46.74 -6.90
CA SER A 488 10.58 47.05 -5.82
C SER A 488 10.14 45.83 -5.01
N TYR A 489 10.51 44.61 -5.41
CA TYR A 489 10.09 43.39 -4.76
C TYR A 489 10.81 43.24 -3.41
N THR A 490 10.05 43.46 -2.34
CA THR A 490 10.49 43.29 -0.95
C THR A 490 9.90 42.02 -0.34
N GLY A 491 10.52 41.52 0.74
CA GLY A 491 10.07 40.32 1.45
C GLY A 491 10.38 39.00 0.74
N LEU A 492 11.37 39.01 -0.16
CA LEU A 492 11.95 37.82 -0.77
C LEU A 492 13.25 37.46 -0.05
N GLN A 493 13.48 36.16 0.15
CA GLN A 493 14.70 35.61 0.74
C GLN A 493 15.50 34.92 -0.35
N GLU A 494 16.76 35.33 -0.52
CA GLU A 494 17.68 34.76 -1.49
C GLU A 494 18.39 33.52 -0.94
N HIS A 495 18.50 32.49 -1.77
CA HIS A 495 19.31 31.32 -1.53
C HIS A 495 20.16 31.02 -2.77
N ARG A 496 21.46 31.30 -2.70
CA ARG A 496 22.41 30.93 -3.76
C ARG A 496 22.60 29.42 -3.75
N VAL A 497 22.43 28.77 -4.89
CA VAL A 497 22.45 27.30 -4.98
C VAL A 497 23.57 26.78 -5.86
N ALA A 498 23.96 27.50 -6.91
CA ALA A 498 25.03 27.06 -7.81
C ALA A 498 25.62 28.22 -8.61
N VAL A 499 26.77 27.97 -9.23
CA VAL A 499 27.26 28.72 -10.38
C VAL A 499 26.76 28.03 -11.64
N ILE A 500 26.09 28.78 -12.51
CA ILE A 500 25.61 28.31 -13.82
C ILE A 500 26.49 28.91 -14.92
N VAL A 501 26.98 28.05 -15.82
CA VAL A 501 27.81 28.47 -16.95
C VAL A 501 26.99 28.51 -18.23
N PHE A 502 27.15 29.58 -18.98
CA PHE A 502 26.53 29.76 -20.28
C PHE A 502 27.54 29.57 -21.40
N THR A 503 27.04 29.35 -22.60
CA THR A 503 27.85 29.27 -23.80
C THR A 503 27.18 29.99 -24.95
N MET A 504 27.99 30.38 -25.92
CA MET A 504 27.52 30.76 -27.24
C MET A 504 27.57 29.56 -28.17
N PHE A 505 26.67 29.55 -29.16
CA PHE A 505 26.63 28.51 -30.17
C PHE A 505 26.10 29.06 -31.49
N ILE A 506 26.49 28.39 -32.56
CA ILE A 506 26.21 28.77 -33.94
C ILE A 506 25.57 27.60 -34.68
N ASN A 507 24.80 27.90 -35.72
CA ASN A 507 24.32 26.86 -36.63
C ASN A 507 25.51 26.13 -37.29
N LYS A 508 25.45 24.80 -37.37
CA LYS A 508 26.55 23.95 -37.85
C LYS A 508 26.96 24.19 -39.31
N LYS A 509 26.13 24.86 -40.12
CA LYS A 509 26.50 25.29 -41.48
C LYS A 509 27.52 26.43 -41.49
N VAL A 510 27.67 27.15 -40.38
CA VAL A 510 28.76 28.11 -40.18
C VAL A 510 30.00 27.32 -39.79
N THR A 511 31.06 27.46 -40.59
CA THR A 511 32.34 26.76 -40.41
C THR A 511 33.48 27.77 -40.29
N GLY A 512 34.65 27.32 -39.81
CA GLY A 512 35.83 28.19 -39.64
C GLY A 512 35.79 29.08 -38.39
N ILE A 513 34.75 28.97 -37.55
CA ILE A 513 34.65 29.65 -36.25
C ILE A 513 34.77 28.61 -35.14
N HIS A 514 35.84 28.71 -34.37
CA HIS A 514 36.03 27.96 -33.11
C HIS A 514 35.79 28.85 -31.89
N SER A 515 36.19 30.12 -32.02
CA SER A 515 36.23 31.11 -30.96
C SER A 515 35.89 32.46 -31.55
N LEU A 516 35.19 33.29 -30.78
CA LEU A 516 35.02 34.70 -31.07
C LEU A 516 35.58 35.51 -29.90
N THR A 517 36.22 36.63 -30.21
CA THR A 517 36.60 37.59 -29.17
C THR A 517 35.34 38.25 -28.58
N GLN A 518 35.39 38.67 -27.32
CA GLN A 518 34.29 39.41 -26.69
C GLN A 518 33.89 40.64 -27.54
N GLN A 519 34.87 41.34 -28.13
CA GLN A 519 34.62 42.50 -28.98
C GLN A 519 33.92 42.14 -30.30
N GLN A 520 34.22 40.97 -30.89
CA GLN A 520 33.50 40.49 -32.07
C GLN A 520 32.05 40.16 -31.72
N ILE A 521 31.80 39.51 -30.58
CA ILE A 521 30.44 39.20 -30.11
C ILE A 521 29.64 40.49 -29.92
N VAL A 522 30.22 41.50 -29.25
CA VAL A 522 29.61 42.82 -29.13
C VAL A 522 29.26 43.42 -30.49
N LYS A 523 30.18 43.37 -31.46
CA LYS A 523 29.97 43.91 -32.81
C LYS A 523 28.93 43.13 -33.61
N ILE A 524 28.73 41.85 -33.33
CA ILE A 524 27.63 41.06 -33.90
C ILE A 524 26.30 41.55 -33.32
N TYR A 525 26.18 41.59 -31.99
CA TYR A 525 24.93 41.91 -31.31
C TYR A 525 24.56 43.40 -31.33
N ASN A 526 25.49 44.30 -31.67
CA ASN A 526 25.21 45.71 -31.96
C ASN A 526 24.97 45.98 -33.46
N GLY A 527 25.03 44.96 -34.32
CA GLY A 527 24.74 45.04 -35.75
C GLY A 527 25.87 45.61 -36.63
N THR A 528 27.07 45.78 -36.09
CA THR A 528 28.26 46.19 -36.87
C THR A 528 28.70 45.09 -37.83
N TYR A 529 28.78 43.85 -37.34
CA TYR A 529 29.05 42.67 -38.17
C TYR A 529 27.75 42.01 -38.59
N LYS A 530 27.58 41.82 -39.90
CA LYS A 530 26.31 41.41 -40.51
C LYS A 530 26.42 40.10 -41.27
N LYS A 531 27.62 39.65 -41.60
CA LYS A 531 27.88 38.38 -42.30
C LYS A 531 29.07 37.65 -41.68
N TRP A 532 29.09 36.33 -41.78
CA TRP A 532 30.12 35.51 -41.13
C TRP A 532 31.54 35.80 -41.62
N GLY A 533 31.69 36.26 -42.87
CA GLY A 533 32.99 36.70 -43.38
C GLY A 533 33.60 37.89 -42.64
N ASP A 534 32.80 38.71 -41.95
CA ASP A 534 33.29 39.85 -41.15
C ASP A 534 34.10 39.40 -39.93
N VAL A 535 33.92 38.14 -39.50
CA VAL A 535 34.61 37.51 -38.37
C VAL A 535 35.41 36.27 -38.78
N GLY A 536 35.64 36.07 -40.08
CA GLY A 536 36.44 34.95 -40.61
C GLY A 536 35.68 33.63 -40.81
N GLY A 537 34.36 33.62 -40.62
CA GLY A 537 33.51 32.44 -40.79
C GLY A 537 33.10 32.17 -42.24
N GLN A 538 32.73 30.92 -42.52
CA GLN A 538 32.29 30.46 -43.83
C GLN A 538 30.88 29.84 -43.76
N PRO A 539 30.04 30.04 -44.79
CA PRO A 539 30.28 30.84 -46.00
C PRO A 539 30.38 32.34 -45.72
N ALA A 540 31.36 33.03 -46.32
CA ALA A 540 31.67 34.43 -46.01
C ALA A 540 30.50 35.42 -46.23
N ASN A 541 29.62 35.13 -47.19
CA ASN A 541 28.45 35.97 -47.50
C ASN A 541 27.19 35.55 -46.74
N LEU A 542 27.25 34.51 -45.90
CA LEU A 542 26.11 34.07 -45.11
C LEU A 542 25.77 35.15 -44.06
N PRO A 543 24.53 35.68 -44.03
CA PRO A 543 24.13 36.65 -43.02
C PRO A 543 24.21 36.07 -41.60
N ILE A 544 24.56 36.92 -40.64
CA ILE A 544 24.48 36.57 -39.22
C ILE A 544 23.04 36.84 -38.76
N VAL A 545 22.39 35.80 -38.21
CA VAL A 545 21.05 35.92 -37.64
C VAL A 545 21.14 35.77 -36.13
N THR A 546 20.98 36.86 -35.39
CA THR A 546 20.99 36.82 -33.93
C THR A 546 19.68 36.25 -33.42
N VAL A 547 19.76 35.15 -32.66
CA VAL A 547 18.64 34.59 -31.92
C VAL A 547 18.93 34.81 -30.43
N GLY A 548 17.98 35.38 -29.70
CA GLY A 548 18.17 35.69 -28.30
C GLY A 548 16.92 35.46 -27.47
N ARG A 549 17.02 35.85 -26.20
CA ARG A 549 15.96 35.65 -25.22
C ARG A 549 15.15 36.93 -24.97
N SER A 550 13.92 36.79 -24.48
CA SER A 550 13.09 37.94 -24.08
C SER A 550 13.68 38.69 -22.88
N ASP A 551 13.22 39.91 -22.62
CA ASP A 551 13.76 40.78 -21.57
C ASP A 551 13.63 40.19 -20.16
N GLU A 552 12.70 39.25 -19.97
CA GLU A 552 12.45 38.56 -18.70
C GLU A 552 13.46 37.43 -18.41
N SER A 553 14.37 37.14 -19.35
CA SER A 553 15.32 36.03 -19.25
C SER A 553 16.57 36.38 -18.45
N GLY A 554 16.80 35.67 -17.34
CA GLY A 554 18.06 35.79 -16.60
C GLY A 554 19.30 35.49 -17.44
N THR A 555 19.21 34.55 -18.40
CA THR A 555 20.28 34.27 -19.37
C THR A 555 20.62 35.48 -20.25
N ARG A 556 19.62 36.27 -20.68
CA ARG A 556 19.86 37.53 -21.41
C ARG A 556 20.49 38.60 -20.53
N HIS A 557 20.04 38.73 -19.28
CA HIS A 557 20.65 39.65 -18.32
C HIS A 557 22.12 39.29 -18.07
N ALA A 558 22.44 38.01 -17.86
CA ALA A 558 23.80 37.52 -17.74
C ALA A 558 24.64 37.82 -19.01
N PHE A 559 24.07 37.62 -20.19
CA PHE A 559 24.74 37.94 -21.46
C PHE A 559 25.06 39.44 -21.58
N ILE A 560 24.10 40.31 -21.25
CA ILE A 560 24.29 41.77 -21.28
C ILE A 560 25.34 42.23 -20.27
N ASN A 561 25.29 41.69 -19.05
CA ASN A 561 26.18 42.11 -17.97
C ASN A 561 27.61 41.64 -18.21
N PHE A 562 27.79 40.36 -18.55
CA PHE A 562 29.12 39.75 -18.54
C PHE A 562 29.79 39.66 -19.92
N VAL A 563 28.99 39.51 -20.99
CA VAL A 563 29.52 39.44 -22.37
C VAL A 563 29.44 40.81 -23.07
N MET A 564 28.31 41.51 -22.96
CA MET A 564 28.21 42.86 -23.53
C MET A 564 28.89 43.92 -22.65
N LYS A 565 29.11 43.66 -21.35
CA LYS A 565 29.72 44.60 -20.39
C LYS A 565 29.03 45.97 -20.40
N GLY A 566 27.71 45.98 -20.44
CA GLY A 566 26.88 47.19 -20.49
C GLY A 566 26.94 47.96 -21.83
N GLN A 567 27.64 47.45 -22.84
CA GLN A 567 27.59 48.03 -24.18
C GLN A 567 26.23 47.81 -24.83
N LYS A 568 25.84 48.75 -25.70
CA LYS A 568 24.56 48.70 -26.40
C LYS A 568 24.43 47.40 -27.20
N MET A 569 23.41 46.62 -26.87
CA MET A 569 22.92 45.48 -27.62
C MET A 569 21.70 45.91 -28.45
N ASN A 570 21.65 45.56 -29.73
CA ASN A 570 20.40 45.68 -30.48
C ASN A 570 19.48 44.51 -30.13
N GLU A 571 18.18 44.68 -30.34
CA GLU A 571 17.29 43.54 -30.26
C GLU A 571 17.74 42.42 -31.21
N PRO A 572 17.78 41.16 -30.73
CA PRO A 572 18.01 40.01 -31.60
C PRO A 572 17.03 40.01 -32.77
N ALA A 573 17.47 39.50 -33.92
CA ALA A 573 16.59 39.34 -35.08
C ALA A 573 15.40 38.41 -34.78
N GLN A 574 15.57 37.47 -33.85
CA GLN A 574 14.51 36.61 -33.33
C GLN A 574 14.64 36.48 -31.81
N THR A 575 13.52 36.66 -31.11
CA THR A 575 13.48 36.65 -29.64
C THR A 575 12.49 35.61 -29.14
N TYR A 576 12.91 34.79 -28.18
CA TYR A 576 12.09 33.71 -27.62
C TYR A 576 12.18 33.64 -26.09
N SER A 577 11.13 33.19 -25.43
CA SER A 577 11.08 33.10 -23.96
C SER A 577 11.80 31.87 -23.40
N SER A 578 11.91 30.77 -24.15
CA SER A 578 12.50 29.48 -23.72
C SER A 578 13.93 29.27 -24.25
N THR A 579 14.79 28.67 -23.40
CA THR A 579 16.13 28.19 -23.78
C THR A 579 16.07 27.20 -24.95
N GLN A 580 15.21 26.18 -24.83
CA GLN A 580 15.05 25.11 -25.82
C GLN A 580 14.63 25.69 -27.18
N THR A 581 13.72 26.67 -27.19
CA THR A 581 13.30 27.33 -28.44
C THR A 581 14.46 28.06 -29.11
N VAL A 582 15.34 28.74 -28.36
CA VAL A 582 16.53 29.39 -28.96
C VAL A 582 17.47 28.35 -29.59
N LEU A 583 17.76 27.26 -28.89
CA LEU A 583 18.62 26.17 -29.40
C LEU A 583 18.05 25.57 -30.69
N GLU A 584 16.76 25.26 -30.71
CA GLU A 584 16.09 24.74 -31.91
C GLU A 584 16.13 25.73 -33.08
N ARG A 585 15.91 27.01 -32.81
CA ARG A 585 15.85 28.05 -33.84
C ARG A 585 17.22 28.30 -34.45
N VAL A 586 18.27 28.34 -33.65
CA VAL A 586 19.65 28.40 -34.15
C VAL A 586 19.98 27.15 -34.96
N GLY A 587 19.58 25.95 -34.50
CA GLY A 587 19.80 24.71 -35.25
C GLY A 587 19.09 24.64 -36.60
N LYS A 588 17.93 25.30 -36.73
CA LYS A 588 17.11 25.32 -37.96
C LYS A 588 17.46 26.45 -38.94
N GLN A 589 18.06 27.54 -38.45
CA GLN A 589 18.30 28.74 -39.24
C GLN A 589 19.77 28.86 -39.65
N ASP A 590 20.03 28.83 -40.95
CA ASP A 590 21.36 29.05 -41.51
C ASP A 590 21.91 30.41 -41.07
N GLY A 591 23.17 30.41 -40.62
CA GLY A 591 23.85 31.64 -40.19
C GLY A 591 23.45 32.14 -38.81
N ALA A 592 22.62 31.40 -38.07
CA ALA A 592 22.18 31.82 -36.76
C ALA A 592 23.26 31.67 -35.67
N ILE A 593 23.22 32.58 -34.71
CA ILE A 593 24.02 32.59 -33.47
C ILE A 593 23.10 32.84 -32.28
N GLY A 594 23.33 32.11 -31.19
CA GLY A 594 22.59 32.27 -29.94
C GLY A 594 23.44 31.97 -28.72
N TYR A 595 22.79 32.05 -27.55
CA TYR A 595 23.37 31.77 -26.25
C TYR A 595 22.36 31.07 -25.34
N ALA A 596 22.85 30.21 -24.46
CA ALA A 596 22.07 29.38 -23.53
C ALA A 596 22.98 28.82 -22.43
N ASP A 597 22.40 28.18 -21.42
CA ASP A 597 23.18 27.42 -20.44
C ASP A 597 23.89 26.23 -21.11
N LEU A 598 25.06 25.91 -20.56
CA LEU A 598 25.93 24.88 -21.11
C LEU A 598 25.29 23.49 -21.05
N GLY A 599 24.52 23.21 -19.97
CA GLY A 599 23.89 21.92 -19.76
C GLY A 599 22.88 21.57 -20.85
N THR A 600 21.92 22.46 -21.09
CA THR A 600 20.91 22.27 -22.15
C THR A 600 21.57 22.29 -23.53
N THR A 601 22.59 23.13 -23.74
CA THR A 601 23.31 23.19 -25.03
C THR A 601 24.02 21.87 -25.39
N ASN A 602 24.55 21.17 -24.39
CA ASN A 602 25.28 19.91 -24.55
C ASN A 602 24.38 18.68 -24.70
N GLU A 603 23.06 18.83 -24.66
CA GLU A 603 22.16 17.72 -24.90
C GLU A 603 22.34 17.10 -26.29
N LYS A 604 22.31 15.77 -26.34
CA LYS A 604 22.59 15.00 -27.56
C LYS A 604 21.71 15.39 -28.76
N GLN A 605 20.50 15.86 -28.50
CA GLN A 605 19.56 16.28 -29.56
C GLN A 605 20.05 17.49 -30.37
N TYR A 606 20.90 18.35 -29.79
CA TYR A 606 21.40 19.56 -30.46
C TYR A 606 22.76 19.34 -31.16
N ALA A 607 23.51 18.28 -30.78
CA ALA A 607 24.86 18.02 -31.29
C ALA A 607 24.96 17.88 -32.83
N SER A 608 23.86 17.54 -33.50
CA SER A 608 23.81 17.43 -34.96
C SER A 608 23.54 18.75 -35.68
N THR A 609 23.01 19.78 -35.00
CA THR A 609 22.50 21.01 -35.63
C THR A 609 23.26 22.28 -35.24
N ILE A 610 23.90 22.30 -34.07
CA ILE A 610 24.66 23.47 -33.58
C ILE A 610 26.10 23.09 -33.22
N VAL A 611 26.94 24.11 -33.06
CA VAL A 611 28.32 24.01 -32.57
C VAL A 611 28.52 25.09 -31.50
N THR A 612 29.02 24.69 -30.32
CA THR A 612 29.44 25.63 -29.26
C THR A 612 30.72 26.35 -29.65
N ILE A 613 30.84 27.62 -29.31
CA ILE A 613 32.03 28.44 -29.58
C ILE A 613 32.62 29.01 -28.29
N GLU A 614 33.94 29.16 -28.30
CA GLU A 614 34.69 29.77 -27.20
C GLU A 614 34.59 31.31 -27.22
N ILE A 615 34.87 31.92 -26.07
CA ILE A 615 34.98 33.37 -25.94
C ILE A 615 36.43 33.70 -25.60
N ASP A 616 37.09 34.53 -26.40
CA ASP A 616 38.51 34.90 -26.24
C ASP A 616 39.45 33.66 -26.13
N ASN A 617 39.13 32.60 -26.87
CA ASN A 617 39.81 31.28 -26.86
C ASN A 617 39.76 30.58 -25.50
N GLN A 618 38.74 30.88 -24.69
CA GLN A 618 38.45 30.20 -23.44
C GLN A 618 37.16 29.41 -23.58
N ALA A 619 37.25 28.11 -23.27
CA ALA A 619 36.11 27.20 -23.29
C ALA A 619 35.21 27.42 -22.06
N PRO A 620 33.88 27.22 -22.18
CA PRO A 620 32.92 27.29 -21.07
C PRO A 620 33.12 26.09 -20.14
N THR A 621 34.15 26.14 -19.30
CA THR A 621 34.54 25.03 -18.41
C THR A 621 34.78 25.56 -17.00
N LEU A 622 34.69 24.67 -16.01
CA LEU A 622 34.93 25.03 -14.61
C LEU A 622 36.28 25.71 -14.42
N ASP A 623 37.35 25.14 -14.96
CA ASP A 623 38.71 25.64 -14.74
C ASP A 623 38.86 27.08 -15.26
N GLN A 624 38.22 27.41 -16.38
CA GLN A 624 38.24 28.76 -16.94
C GLN A 624 37.34 29.73 -16.18
N VAL A 625 36.23 29.26 -15.61
CA VAL A 625 35.37 30.09 -14.74
C VAL A 625 36.05 30.34 -13.40
N ALA A 626 36.64 29.32 -12.77
CA ALA A 626 37.32 29.41 -11.49
C ALA A 626 38.59 30.30 -11.54
N SER A 627 39.24 30.36 -12.70
CA SER A 627 40.38 31.25 -12.96
C SER A 627 39.99 32.64 -13.50
N ASN A 628 38.69 32.93 -13.61
CA ASN A 628 38.13 34.18 -14.16
C ASN A 628 38.52 34.46 -15.63
N ALA A 629 38.91 33.43 -16.38
CA ALA A 629 39.27 33.53 -17.78
C ALA A 629 38.03 33.48 -18.70
N TYR A 630 37.00 32.73 -18.31
CA TYR A 630 35.73 32.67 -19.05
C TYR A 630 34.67 33.57 -18.42
N PRO A 631 34.14 34.58 -19.14
CA PRO A 631 33.29 35.61 -18.52
C PRO A 631 31.82 35.23 -18.41
N PHE A 632 31.32 34.23 -19.15
CA PHE A 632 29.88 34.07 -19.34
C PHE A 632 29.27 33.04 -18.39
N TRP A 633 29.06 33.46 -17.14
CA TRP A 633 28.44 32.65 -16.09
C TRP A 633 27.66 33.55 -15.11
N ALA A 634 26.81 32.96 -14.29
CA ALA A 634 26.08 33.67 -13.24
C ALA A 634 25.88 32.79 -12.00
N ILE A 635 25.34 33.38 -10.93
CA ILE A 635 24.93 32.63 -9.74
C ILE A 635 23.46 32.26 -9.88
N GLU A 636 23.17 30.96 -9.92
CA GLU A 636 21.81 30.46 -9.82
C GLU A 636 21.31 30.65 -8.38
N ARG A 637 20.17 31.31 -8.25
CA ARG A 637 19.53 31.59 -6.96
C ARG A 637 18.14 31.00 -6.96
N VAL A 638 17.76 30.51 -5.79
CA VAL A 638 16.39 30.14 -5.47
C VAL A 638 15.87 31.16 -4.45
N TYR A 639 14.66 31.66 -4.68
CA TYR A 639 14.01 32.65 -3.84
C TYR A 639 12.78 32.05 -3.17
N THR A 640 12.57 32.42 -1.91
CA THR A 640 11.33 32.19 -1.16
C THR A 640 10.77 33.52 -0.67
N ARG A 641 9.55 33.51 -0.12
CA ARG A 641 9.09 34.63 0.71
C ARG A 641 9.73 34.56 2.09
N SER A 642 9.75 35.66 2.86
CA SER A 642 10.42 35.75 4.17
C SER A 642 9.95 34.74 5.22
N ASN A 643 8.72 34.23 5.12
CA ASN A 643 8.15 33.21 6.03
C ASN A 643 7.70 31.99 5.22
N PRO A 644 8.63 31.16 4.72
CA PRO A 644 8.29 29.97 3.96
C PRO A 644 7.69 28.88 4.87
N ASP A 645 6.83 28.03 4.31
CA ASP A 645 6.34 26.83 5.01
C ASP A 645 7.46 25.79 5.19
N GLN A 646 7.22 24.79 6.03
CA GLN A 646 8.23 23.79 6.37
C GLN A 646 8.68 22.95 5.17
N LEU A 647 7.79 22.66 4.21
CA LEU A 647 8.14 21.90 3.01
C LEU A 647 9.01 22.74 2.07
N THR A 648 8.68 24.02 1.91
CA THR A 648 9.51 24.98 1.18
C THR A 648 10.92 25.05 1.75
N ILE A 649 11.06 25.17 3.08
CA ILE A 649 12.38 25.18 3.75
C ILE A 649 13.13 23.87 3.51
N ALA A 650 12.46 22.74 3.73
CA ALA A 650 13.05 21.42 3.56
C ALA A 650 13.54 21.20 2.13
N PHE A 651 12.75 21.60 1.13
CA PHE A 651 13.12 21.43 -0.27
C PHE A 651 14.25 22.38 -0.70
N VAL A 652 14.27 23.64 -0.23
CA VAL A 652 15.41 24.55 -0.49
C VAL A 652 16.71 24.00 0.08
N ASN A 653 16.68 23.41 1.28
CA ASN A 653 17.85 22.76 1.85
C ASN A 653 18.24 21.52 1.04
N TYR A 654 17.26 20.71 0.62
CA TYR A 654 17.51 19.56 -0.25
C TYR A 654 18.18 19.97 -1.57
N ILE A 655 17.73 21.07 -2.20
CA ILE A 655 18.38 21.62 -3.41
C ILE A 655 19.85 21.89 -3.13
N LYS A 656 20.19 22.61 -2.06
CA LYS A 656 21.58 22.94 -1.72
C LYS A 656 22.43 21.70 -1.47
N ASP A 657 21.87 20.70 -0.79
CA ASP A 657 22.60 19.49 -0.40
C ASP A 657 22.77 18.50 -1.57
N ASN A 658 21.87 18.49 -2.55
CA ASN A 658 21.78 17.44 -3.58
C ASN A 658 21.98 17.93 -5.01
N LEU A 659 22.22 19.23 -5.22
CA LEU A 659 22.57 19.77 -6.52
C LEU A 659 23.89 19.16 -6.99
N ARG A 660 23.84 18.36 -8.05
CA ARG A 660 25.00 17.65 -8.59
C ARG A 660 25.85 18.63 -9.40
N THR A 661 27.14 18.65 -9.12
CA THR A 661 28.13 19.35 -9.95
C THR A 661 28.56 18.41 -11.07
N ASP A 662 27.97 18.56 -12.25
CA ASP A 662 28.14 17.64 -13.40
C ASP A 662 28.90 18.26 -14.58
N GLY A 663 29.59 19.38 -14.35
CA GLY A 663 30.26 20.12 -15.40
C GLY A 663 29.41 21.24 -16.03
N THR A 664 28.14 21.36 -15.63
CA THR A 664 27.21 22.40 -16.12
C THR A 664 26.83 23.38 -15.01
N PHE A 665 26.66 22.85 -13.79
CA PHE A 665 26.52 23.60 -12.56
C PHE A 665 27.68 23.32 -11.62
N PHE A 666 28.10 24.34 -10.86
CA PHE A 666 29.23 24.24 -9.94
C PHE A 666 28.88 24.73 -8.54
N SER A 667 29.57 24.19 -7.54
CA SER A 667 29.42 24.67 -6.17
C SER A 667 29.99 26.08 -6.06
N LEU A 668 29.35 26.94 -5.27
CA LEU A 668 29.88 28.27 -4.96
C LEU A 668 31.28 28.20 -4.36
N ASP A 669 31.58 27.13 -3.61
CA ASP A 669 32.87 26.91 -2.96
C ASP A 669 33.99 26.53 -3.95
N SER A 670 33.64 26.14 -5.18
CA SER A 670 34.63 25.84 -6.23
C SER A 670 35.17 27.09 -6.93
N ILE A 671 34.59 28.27 -6.69
CA ILE A 671 35.04 29.54 -7.25
C ILE A 671 35.78 30.35 -6.19
N GLN A 672 36.92 30.94 -6.56
CA GLN A 672 37.66 31.81 -5.65
C GLN A 672 36.79 33.01 -5.22
N LYS A 673 36.90 33.43 -3.95
CA LYS A 673 35.97 34.43 -3.37
C LYS A 673 36.02 35.79 -4.07
N ASP A 674 37.18 36.21 -4.53
CA ASP A 674 37.40 37.43 -5.30
C ASP A 674 36.76 37.34 -6.69
N VAL A 675 36.89 36.19 -7.36
CA VAL A 675 36.20 35.93 -8.64
C VAL A 675 34.69 35.90 -8.44
N LEU A 676 34.20 35.23 -7.40
CA LEU A 676 32.77 35.20 -7.05
C LEU A 676 32.23 36.61 -6.80
N ALA A 677 33.00 37.47 -6.12
CA ALA A 677 32.62 38.85 -5.84
C ALA A 677 32.48 39.74 -7.08
N THR A 678 33.07 39.37 -8.23
CA THR A 678 32.87 40.12 -9.49
C THR A 678 31.52 39.85 -10.15
N HIS A 679 30.79 38.83 -9.69
CA HIS A 679 29.48 38.39 -10.20
C HIS A 679 28.38 38.39 -9.11
N LEU A 680 28.66 39.06 -7.98
CA LEU A 680 27.75 39.32 -6.87
C LEU A 680 27.32 40.79 -6.88
#